data_AF-A0A7D8UCD8-F1
#
_entry.id   AF-A0A7D8UCD8-F1
#
_cell.length_a   1.000
_cell.length_b   1.000
_cell.length_c   1.000
_cell.angle_alpha   90.00
_cell.angle_beta   90.00
_cell.angle_gamma   90.00
#
_symmetry.space_group_name_H-M   'P 1'
#
loop_
_entity.id
_entity.type
_entity.pdbx_description
1 polymer ?
#
loop_
_entity_poly.entity_id
_entity_poly.type
_entity_poly.pdbx_seq_one_letter_code
_entity_poly.pdbx_strand_id
1 'polypeptide(L)'
;MQDQPTIRIPLLHAVTLAAVVGVATCHVANGQQPLPDWVPAMRQVAAAGSGEAGVLLNVGDSISYSMAYFAPLQSIDRAKAPREVVAAAATLDAFLKRECYRWKGPEHGNASGKTAGWGLQHLDGWIESLQPQLAVVMFGTNDIRQGTLEQHAQNLRQLVEGCLDQGVVVIMTTIPPMDGHDDKVPQAVATQRQIAAELNVPLIDFYAHVMNRRGADWNGKLPQFSGFEMWQAPTLISKDGVHLSNPDRWRGDYSEEGLCRNGNTLRNYLTLLAVAEVIEVVFKGRPPSTTMPSILGANPPRPKNLPAIATTAGLAAPSEDQPRDVAAASDLRQPLLAPPQPAWLPAAPPLPPPTGEVVEVGTVAELYAAVDAVAPGGTILLADGLYRMPRSLRLATDRMSLRGQSGQRTHVLLDFAESQHHEGVVISHSQGVTVADLSIANVRQNGIKINSDLGVDGVTIYNVVSHNVWQRHVKGPQVPDEDGQPAFVEDCQISHCLFYNDRPKRRGDEPWEDENPQFQFNYVGGIDVMNARGWRISNNVFTGIRGATGEARGGIFLWHNTTDCLIEANVLFDCDSGICLGNSSARGERRHANGCIVRNNFVVRCPENSILADHTRDCIILHNSVHDPESRLGRLLRVVHANDGLIVANNLFSGPRIAIESESSELTMENNLIRPVETYFVDP
;
A
#
# COMPACT_ATOMS: atom_id res chain seq x y z
N MET A 1 -64.19 7.27 -40.99
CA MET A 1 -63.36 7.66 -39.84
C MET A 1 -62.45 6.48 -39.54
N GLN A 2 -61.19 6.60 -39.97
CA GLN A 2 -59.97 5.88 -39.58
C GLN A 2 -59.97 4.34 -39.47
N ASP A 3 -59.64 3.73 -40.62
CA ASP A 3 -58.60 2.71 -40.89
C ASP A 3 -57.91 1.98 -39.73
N GLN A 4 -58.00 0.64 -39.70
CA GLN A 4 -57.04 -0.28 -40.35
C GLN A 4 -57.37 -1.76 -40.04
N PRO A 5 -57.11 -2.68 -40.98
CA PRO A 5 -56.99 -4.11 -40.69
C PRO A 5 -55.63 -4.72 -41.05
N THR A 6 -55.39 -5.90 -40.48
CA THR A 6 -54.61 -7.07 -40.96
C THR A 6 -53.08 -7.21 -40.78
N ILE A 7 -52.72 -8.15 -39.87
CA ILE A 7 -52.07 -9.48 -40.13
C ILE A 7 -50.52 -9.66 -40.11
N ARG A 8 -50.14 -10.67 -39.28
CA ARG A 8 -49.08 -11.72 -39.34
C ARG A 8 -47.68 -11.53 -38.72
N ILE A 9 -47.40 -12.47 -37.81
CA ILE A 9 -46.11 -13.02 -37.35
C ILE A 9 -45.62 -14.08 -38.36
N PRO A 10 -44.31 -14.37 -38.48
CA PRO A 10 -43.80 -15.68 -38.03
C PRO A 10 -42.45 -15.62 -37.27
N LEU A 11 -42.38 -16.24 -36.08
CA LEU A 11 -41.61 -17.46 -35.73
C LEU A 11 -40.08 -17.35 -35.77
N LEU A 12 -39.41 -17.76 -34.67
CA LEU A 12 -38.61 -18.98 -34.67
C LEU A 12 -38.18 -19.44 -33.25
N HIS A 13 -38.67 -20.63 -32.89
CA HIS A 13 -38.08 -21.71 -32.10
C HIS A 13 -37.50 -21.48 -30.69
N ALA A 14 -38.33 -21.84 -29.70
CA ALA A 14 -37.88 -22.52 -28.50
C ALA A 14 -37.53 -23.98 -28.86
N VAL A 15 -36.30 -24.41 -28.57
CA VAL A 15 -35.92 -25.82 -28.47
C VAL A 15 -35.67 -26.12 -27.01
N THR A 16 -36.57 -26.90 -26.44
CA THR A 16 -36.41 -27.64 -25.19
C THR A 16 -35.30 -28.68 -25.40
N LEU A 17 -34.24 -28.65 -24.60
CA LEU A 17 -33.36 -29.81 -24.45
C LEU A 17 -33.36 -30.29 -23.00
N ALA A 18 -33.59 -31.58 -22.88
CA ALA A 18 -33.92 -32.31 -21.68
C ALA A 18 -32.80 -32.33 -20.64
N ALA A 19 -33.21 -32.39 -19.38
CA ALA A 19 -32.39 -32.81 -18.26
C ALA A 19 -31.84 -34.23 -18.52
N VAL A 20 -30.53 -34.31 -18.75
CA VAL A 20 -29.77 -35.54 -18.54
C VAL A 20 -29.22 -35.45 -17.12
N VAL A 21 -29.79 -36.28 -16.24
CA VAL A 21 -29.18 -36.62 -14.95
C VAL A 21 -27.91 -37.40 -15.27
N GLY A 22 -26.82 -36.67 -15.43
CA GLY A 22 -25.47 -37.23 -15.38
C GLY A 22 -25.16 -37.53 -13.93
N VAL A 23 -25.23 -38.81 -13.55
CA VAL A 23 -24.57 -39.31 -12.34
C VAL A 23 -23.10 -38.95 -12.51
N ALA A 24 -22.66 -37.89 -11.84
CA ALA A 24 -21.24 -37.54 -11.75
C ALA A 24 -20.57 -38.68 -10.98
N THR A 25 -20.04 -39.64 -11.74
CA THR A 25 -19.00 -40.52 -11.25
C THR A 25 -17.88 -39.62 -10.78
N CYS A 26 -17.59 -39.72 -9.48
CA CYS A 26 -16.48 -39.07 -8.81
C CYS A 26 -15.19 -39.43 -9.55
N HIS A 27 -14.84 -38.65 -10.57
CA HIS A 27 -13.48 -38.65 -11.08
C HIS A 27 -12.68 -37.91 -10.03
N VAL A 28 -12.00 -38.72 -9.21
CA VAL A 28 -10.83 -38.29 -8.46
C VAL A 28 -9.85 -37.75 -9.50
N ALA A 29 -9.95 -36.45 -9.80
CA ALA A 29 -8.94 -35.75 -10.55
C ALA A 29 -7.66 -35.88 -9.72
N ASN A 30 -6.67 -36.56 -10.29
CA ASN A 30 -5.33 -36.69 -9.74
C ASN A 30 -4.89 -35.35 -9.15
N GLY A 31 -4.50 -35.38 -7.87
CA GLY A 31 -4.02 -34.22 -7.12
C GLY A 31 -2.69 -33.68 -7.64
N GLN A 32 -2.69 -33.08 -8.83
CA GLN A 32 -1.62 -32.17 -9.25
C GLN A 32 -1.97 -30.80 -8.71
N GLN A 33 -1.15 -30.30 -7.78
CA GLN A 33 -1.21 -28.90 -7.37
C GLN A 33 -1.13 -28.00 -8.61
N PRO A 34 -1.92 -26.91 -8.67
CA PRO A 34 -1.82 -25.94 -9.75
C PRO A 34 -0.38 -25.41 -9.84
N LEU A 35 0.13 -25.26 -11.07
CA LEU A 35 1.45 -24.71 -11.30
C LEU A 35 1.49 -23.25 -10.79
N PRO A 36 2.63 -22.79 -10.23
CA PRO A 36 2.80 -21.37 -9.94
C PRO A 36 2.56 -20.51 -11.18
N ASP A 37 1.91 -19.35 -11.04
CA ASP A 37 1.46 -18.50 -12.16
C ASP A 37 2.59 -18.08 -13.11
N TRP A 38 3.82 -17.97 -12.60
CA TRP A 38 4.98 -17.66 -13.41
C TRP A 38 5.36 -18.76 -14.40
N VAL A 39 5.03 -20.03 -14.11
CA VAL A 39 5.40 -21.17 -14.96
C VAL A 39 4.73 -21.11 -16.34
N PRO A 40 3.39 -21.03 -16.46
CA PRO A 40 2.74 -20.89 -17.75
C PRO A 40 3.15 -19.60 -18.47
N ALA A 41 3.29 -18.47 -17.74
CA ALA A 41 3.72 -17.20 -18.32
C ALA A 41 5.13 -17.28 -18.93
N MET A 42 6.11 -17.80 -18.19
CA MET A 42 7.49 -17.91 -18.69
C MET A 42 7.63 -18.97 -19.78
N ARG A 43 6.79 -20.02 -19.80
CA ARG A 43 6.71 -20.95 -20.94
C ARG A 43 6.20 -20.27 -22.20
N GLN A 44 5.22 -19.38 -22.09
CA GLN A 44 4.73 -18.61 -23.22
C GLN A 44 5.82 -17.68 -23.77
N VAL A 45 6.52 -16.96 -22.90
CA VAL A 45 7.66 -16.09 -23.26
C VAL A 45 8.76 -16.90 -23.94
N ALA A 46 9.16 -18.03 -23.35
CA ALA A 46 10.17 -18.92 -23.93
C ALA A 46 9.77 -19.49 -25.30
N ALA A 47 8.48 -19.76 -25.53
CA ALA A 47 7.98 -20.25 -26.81
C ALA A 47 7.92 -19.16 -27.89
N ALA A 48 7.74 -17.90 -27.50
CA ALA A 48 7.75 -16.75 -28.40
C ALA A 48 9.16 -16.25 -28.71
N GLY A 49 10.13 -16.49 -27.82
CA GLY A 49 11.49 -16.00 -27.93
C GLY A 49 12.34 -16.72 -28.98
N SER A 50 13.25 -15.96 -29.59
CA SER A 50 14.26 -16.43 -30.55
C SER A 50 15.69 -16.32 -30.01
N GLY A 51 15.84 -16.06 -28.70
CA GLY A 51 17.13 -15.97 -28.03
C GLY A 51 17.99 -17.21 -28.24
N GLU A 52 19.30 -17.02 -28.28
CA GLU A 52 20.25 -18.10 -28.50
C GLU A 52 20.30 -19.04 -27.30
N ALA A 53 20.18 -20.34 -27.57
CA ALA A 53 20.15 -21.37 -26.53
C ALA A 53 21.37 -21.27 -25.60
N GLY A 54 21.10 -21.22 -24.29
CA GLY A 54 22.14 -21.17 -23.27
C GLY A 54 22.74 -19.81 -23.00
N VAL A 55 22.27 -18.74 -23.65
CA VAL A 55 22.68 -17.37 -23.31
C VAL A 55 21.87 -16.85 -22.13
N LEU A 56 22.56 -16.50 -21.04
CA LEU A 56 21.99 -15.86 -19.86
C LEU A 56 22.66 -14.51 -19.58
N LEU A 57 21.86 -13.46 -19.37
CA LEU A 57 22.35 -12.16 -18.92
C LEU A 57 22.11 -11.91 -17.44
N ASN A 58 23.12 -11.38 -16.78
CA ASN A 58 22.97 -10.78 -15.46
C ASN A 58 22.82 -9.27 -15.65
N VAL A 59 21.62 -8.76 -15.42
CA VAL A 59 21.27 -7.36 -15.64
C VAL A 59 21.22 -6.64 -14.30
N GLY A 60 22.02 -5.59 -14.11
CA GLY A 60 22.00 -4.89 -12.83
C GLY A 60 23.17 -3.93 -12.54
N ASP A 61 23.24 -3.51 -11.30
CA ASP A 61 24.20 -2.52 -10.81
C ASP A 61 25.54 -3.13 -10.32
N SER A 62 26.23 -2.46 -9.40
CA SER A 62 27.50 -2.88 -8.80
C SER A 62 27.44 -4.26 -8.14
N ILE A 63 26.29 -4.65 -7.58
CA ILE A 63 26.14 -5.95 -6.94
C ILE A 63 26.12 -7.04 -8.02
N SER A 64 25.52 -6.79 -9.19
CA SER A 64 25.56 -7.69 -10.36
C SER A 64 26.88 -7.63 -11.14
N TYR A 65 27.57 -6.49 -11.13
CA TYR A 65 28.86 -6.28 -11.80
C TYR A 65 30.04 -6.98 -11.09
N SER A 66 29.91 -7.32 -9.82
CA SER A 66 30.98 -7.97 -9.06
C SER A 66 31.36 -9.35 -9.61
N MET A 67 32.66 -9.63 -9.71
CA MET A 67 33.17 -10.98 -10.00
C MET A 67 32.94 -11.99 -8.86
N ALA A 68 32.52 -11.52 -7.67
CA ALA A 68 32.07 -12.40 -6.60
C ALA A 68 30.64 -12.94 -6.85
N TYR A 69 29.91 -12.35 -7.79
CA TYR A 69 28.58 -12.78 -8.20
C TYR A 69 28.61 -13.52 -9.54
N PHE A 70 27.91 -14.65 -9.59
CA PHE A 70 27.72 -15.57 -10.71
C PHE A 70 28.97 -16.29 -11.23
N ALA A 71 30.11 -15.62 -11.38
CA ALA A 71 31.35 -16.23 -11.86
C ALA A 71 31.87 -17.41 -11.01
N PRO A 72 31.74 -17.40 -9.66
CA PRO A 72 32.17 -18.54 -8.85
C PRO A 72 31.38 -19.84 -9.10
N LEU A 73 30.18 -19.75 -9.68
CA LEU A 73 29.35 -20.91 -9.99
C LEU A 73 30.02 -21.86 -11.02
N GLN A 74 30.93 -21.33 -11.85
CA GLN A 74 31.74 -22.12 -12.79
C GLN A 74 32.69 -23.12 -12.11
N SER A 75 33.03 -22.89 -10.83
CA SER A 75 34.08 -23.62 -10.12
C SER A 75 33.63 -24.10 -8.73
N ILE A 76 32.37 -24.53 -8.61
CA ILE A 76 31.84 -25.09 -7.35
C ILE A 76 32.60 -26.37 -6.97
N ASP A 77 33.06 -26.45 -5.72
CA ASP A 77 33.63 -27.67 -5.14
C ASP A 77 32.49 -28.67 -4.86
N ARG A 78 32.17 -29.49 -5.88
CA ARG A 78 31.05 -30.44 -5.83
C ARG A 78 31.20 -31.53 -4.76
N ALA A 79 32.41 -31.76 -4.25
CA ALA A 79 32.64 -32.71 -3.16
C ALA A 79 32.19 -32.16 -1.80
N LYS A 80 32.05 -30.84 -1.64
CA LYS A 80 31.65 -30.19 -0.39
C LYS A 80 30.28 -29.52 -0.45
N ALA A 81 29.75 -29.30 -1.65
CA ALA A 81 28.46 -28.67 -1.84
C ALA A 81 27.27 -29.60 -1.46
N PRO A 82 26.16 -29.05 -0.94
CA PRO A 82 24.91 -29.79 -0.75
C PRO A 82 24.38 -30.41 -2.06
N ARG A 83 23.56 -31.46 -1.94
CA ARG A 83 23.11 -32.24 -3.11
C ARG A 83 22.33 -31.40 -4.11
N GLU A 84 21.48 -30.52 -3.61
CA GLU A 84 20.69 -29.57 -4.39
C GLU A 84 21.57 -28.59 -5.17
N VAL A 85 22.67 -28.12 -4.58
CA VAL A 85 23.65 -27.25 -5.26
C VAL A 85 24.37 -28.01 -6.36
N VAL A 86 24.78 -29.26 -6.11
CA VAL A 86 25.43 -30.11 -7.13
C VAL A 86 24.48 -30.38 -8.30
N ALA A 87 23.21 -30.67 -8.02
CA ALA A 87 22.20 -30.91 -9.05
C ALA A 87 21.93 -29.64 -9.87
N ALA A 88 21.72 -28.50 -9.21
CA ALA A 88 21.49 -27.23 -9.89
C ALA A 88 22.69 -26.77 -10.71
N ALA A 89 23.91 -26.95 -10.20
CA ALA A 89 25.14 -26.69 -10.95
C ALA A 89 25.25 -27.55 -12.21
N ALA A 90 24.89 -28.84 -12.13
CA ALA A 90 24.87 -29.71 -13.30
C ALA A 90 23.82 -29.27 -14.35
N THR A 91 22.64 -28.82 -13.90
CA THR A 91 21.62 -28.25 -14.78
C THR A 91 22.11 -26.97 -15.44
N LEU A 92 22.72 -26.06 -14.69
CA LEU A 92 23.25 -24.81 -15.22
C LEU A 92 24.40 -25.06 -16.20
N ASP A 93 25.38 -25.91 -15.86
CA ASP A 93 26.53 -26.23 -16.72
C ASP A 93 26.12 -26.88 -18.05
N ALA A 94 25.01 -27.65 -18.06
CA ALA A 94 24.50 -28.27 -19.27
C ALA A 94 23.71 -27.30 -20.17
N PHE A 95 23.22 -26.20 -19.60
CA PHE A 95 22.42 -25.20 -20.30
C PHE A 95 23.27 -24.01 -20.76
N LEU A 96 24.13 -23.49 -19.88
CA LEU A 96 24.75 -22.19 -19.99
C LEU A 96 25.99 -22.20 -20.90
N LYS A 97 26.09 -21.21 -21.78
CA LYS A 97 27.35 -20.92 -22.50
C LYS A 97 28.45 -20.48 -21.53
N ARG A 98 29.66 -20.99 -21.74
CA ARG A 98 30.76 -20.86 -20.78
C ARG A 98 31.15 -19.41 -20.48
N GLU A 99 31.06 -18.54 -21.48
CA GLU A 99 31.37 -17.12 -21.40
C GLU A 99 30.41 -16.35 -20.49
N CYS A 100 29.13 -16.74 -20.42
CA CYS A 100 28.10 -16.06 -19.63
C CYS A 100 28.39 -16.07 -18.12
N TYR A 101 29.16 -17.06 -17.62
CA TYR A 101 29.62 -17.07 -16.23
C TYR A 101 30.36 -15.79 -15.83
N ARG A 102 31.11 -15.20 -16.77
CA ARG A 102 32.06 -14.13 -16.51
C ARG A 102 31.72 -12.82 -17.22
N TRP A 103 30.60 -12.77 -17.95
CA TRP A 103 30.10 -11.55 -18.57
C TRP A 103 29.81 -10.48 -17.52
N LYS A 104 30.62 -9.43 -17.56
CA LYS A 104 30.58 -8.25 -16.69
C LYS A 104 30.96 -7.04 -17.50
N GLY A 105 30.29 -5.91 -17.27
CA GLY A 105 30.53 -4.67 -17.99
C GLY A 105 29.28 -4.12 -18.68
N PRO A 106 29.26 -2.82 -19.03
CA PRO A 106 28.14 -2.17 -19.70
C PRO A 106 27.66 -2.90 -20.97
N GLU A 107 28.58 -3.51 -21.71
CA GLU A 107 28.34 -4.31 -22.91
C GLU A 107 27.66 -5.66 -22.62
N HIS A 108 27.54 -6.03 -21.35
CA HIS A 108 27.05 -7.32 -20.87
C HIS A 108 25.91 -7.20 -19.84
N GLY A 109 25.18 -6.07 -19.85
CA GLY A 109 23.98 -5.90 -19.02
C GLY A 109 24.21 -5.36 -17.62
N ASN A 110 25.45 -5.22 -17.15
CA ASN A 110 25.72 -4.84 -15.75
C ASN A 110 26.91 -3.90 -15.57
N ALA A 111 26.73 -2.88 -14.74
CA ALA A 111 27.80 -1.93 -14.45
C ALA A 111 27.61 -1.25 -13.09
N SER A 112 28.74 -0.94 -12.44
CA SER A 112 28.74 -0.24 -11.15
C SER A 112 28.09 1.14 -11.23
N GLY A 113 27.30 1.49 -10.19
CA GLY A 113 26.67 2.80 -10.03
C GLY A 113 25.46 3.07 -10.93
N LYS A 114 25.00 2.08 -11.70
CA LYS A 114 23.88 2.23 -12.63
C LYS A 114 22.52 1.95 -11.98
N THR A 115 21.47 2.47 -12.63
CA THR A 115 20.06 2.40 -12.22
C THR A 115 19.25 1.58 -13.23
N ALA A 116 18.01 1.22 -12.89
CA ALA A 116 17.09 0.56 -13.82
C ALA A 116 16.85 1.39 -15.09
N GLY A 117 16.83 2.72 -14.97
CA GLY A 117 16.69 3.62 -16.12
C GLY A 117 17.87 3.52 -17.11
N TRP A 118 19.09 3.29 -16.62
CA TRP A 118 20.22 2.97 -17.48
C TRP A 118 20.03 1.61 -18.16
N GLY A 119 19.55 0.61 -17.42
CA GLY A 119 19.25 -0.70 -17.98
C GLY A 119 18.24 -0.62 -19.13
N LEU A 120 17.16 0.11 -18.93
CA LEU A 120 16.11 0.32 -19.93
C LEU A 120 16.66 0.94 -21.22
N GLN A 121 17.53 1.94 -21.10
CA GLN A 121 18.14 2.61 -22.26
C GLN A 121 19.03 1.70 -23.11
N HIS A 122 19.54 0.60 -22.55
CA HIS A 122 20.52 -0.28 -23.22
C HIS A 122 19.95 -1.65 -23.57
N LEU A 123 18.72 -1.95 -23.13
CA LEU A 123 18.10 -3.26 -23.23
C LEU A 123 18.11 -3.79 -24.67
N ASP A 124 17.60 -3.00 -25.61
CA ASP A 124 17.48 -3.42 -27.01
C ASP A 124 18.84 -3.77 -27.62
N GLY A 125 19.87 -2.98 -27.30
CA GLY A 125 21.25 -3.24 -27.75
C GLY A 125 21.81 -4.55 -27.19
N TRP A 126 21.49 -4.91 -25.95
CA TRP A 126 21.90 -6.21 -25.38
C TRP A 126 21.13 -7.37 -26.00
N ILE A 127 19.83 -7.20 -26.24
CA ILE A 127 19.01 -8.24 -26.86
C ILE A 127 19.47 -8.49 -28.30
N GLU A 128 19.73 -7.43 -29.06
CA GLU A 128 20.24 -7.52 -30.43
C GLU A 128 21.62 -8.18 -30.49
N SER A 129 22.56 -7.74 -29.63
CA SER A 129 23.95 -8.18 -29.73
C SER A 129 24.27 -9.50 -29.03
N LEU A 130 23.57 -9.82 -27.94
CA LEU A 130 23.86 -10.99 -27.11
C LEU A 130 22.81 -12.08 -27.27
N GLN A 131 21.62 -11.77 -27.78
CA GLN A 131 20.53 -12.71 -28.02
C GLN A 131 20.21 -13.58 -26.78
N PRO A 132 19.93 -12.99 -25.61
CA PRO A 132 19.68 -13.74 -24.40
C PRO A 132 18.41 -14.58 -24.49
N GLN A 133 18.46 -15.80 -23.97
CA GLN A 133 17.27 -16.63 -23.74
C GLN A 133 16.71 -16.45 -22.31
N LEU A 134 17.56 -16.04 -21.37
CA LEU A 134 17.23 -15.85 -19.95
C LEU A 134 17.95 -14.61 -19.39
N ALA A 135 17.29 -13.82 -18.56
CA ALA A 135 17.88 -12.70 -17.83
C ALA A 135 17.59 -12.80 -16.33
N VAL A 136 18.61 -12.55 -15.50
CA VAL A 136 18.47 -12.35 -14.05
C VAL A 136 18.64 -10.85 -13.77
N VAL A 137 17.57 -10.20 -13.33
CA VAL A 137 17.49 -8.72 -13.22
C VAL A 137 17.50 -8.29 -11.76
N MET A 138 18.41 -7.37 -11.41
CA MET A 138 18.44 -6.71 -10.10
C MET A 138 18.92 -5.25 -10.22
N PHE A 139 18.02 -4.31 -9.97
CA PHE A 139 18.31 -2.88 -9.83
C PHE A 139 17.56 -2.33 -8.61
N GLY A 140 17.97 -1.16 -8.11
CA GLY A 140 17.25 -0.46 -7.06
C GLY A 140 18.15 0.20 -6.02
N THR A 141 19.35 -0.34 -5.75
CA THR A 141 20.22 0.25 -4.71
C THR A 141 20.67 1.66 -5.07
N ASN A 142 21.05 1.87 -6.33
CA ASN A 142 21.40 3.20 -6.84
C ASN A 142 20.17 4.03 -7.17
N ASP A 143 19.10 3.42 -7.67
CA ASP A 143 17.87 4.11 -8.03
C ASP A 143 17.28 4.87 -6.84
N ILE A 144 17.20 4.24 -5.67
CA ILE A 144 16.61 4.88 -4.48
C ILE A 144 17.57 5.82 -3.75
N ARG A 145 18.87 5.73 -4.05
CA ARG A 145 19.90 6.66 -3.57
C ARG A 145 19.99 7.92 -4.43
N GLN A 146 19.78 7.79 -5.74
CA GLN A 146 20.00 8.86 -6.73
C GLN A 146 18.71 9.46 -7.28
N GLY A 147 17.58 8.75 -7.15
CA GLY A 147 16.27 9.13 -7.68
C GLY A 147 15.13 8.80 -6.71
N THR A 148 13.91 8.71 -7.25
CA THR A 148 12.70 8.42 -6.46
C THR A 148 12.25 6.96 -6.59
N LEU A 149 11.41 6.51 -5.66
CA LEU A 149 10.84 5.17 -5.67
C LEU A 149 9.91 4.97 -6.88
N GLU A 150 9.17 5.99 -7.28
CA GLU A 150 8.29 5.98 -8.44
C GLU A 150 9.10 5.81 -9.73
N GLN A 151 10.20 6.56 -9.86
CA GLN A 151 11.07 6.45 -11.03
C GLN A 151 11.74 5.08 -11.10
N HIS A 152 12.14 4.53 -9.95
CA HIS A 152 12.64 3.15 -9.86
C HIS A 152 11.58 2.15 -10.34
N ALA A 153 10.35 2.26 -9.83
CA ALA A 153 9.23 1.39 -10.16
C ALA A 153 8.95 1.37 -11.66
N GLN A 154 8.80 2.56 -12.26
CA GLN A 154 8.51 2.74 -13.68
C GLN A 154 9.61 2.15 -14.56
N ASN A 155 10.87 2.50 -14.28
CA ASN A 155 12.00 2.03 -15.08
C ASN A 155 12.19 0.51 -14.96
N LEU A 156 12.05 -0.04 -13.75
CA LEU A 156 12.20 -1.46 -13.53
C LEU A 156 11.08 -2.26 -14.21
N ARG A 157 9.83 -1.78 -14.12
CA ARG A 157 8.69 -2.38 -14.82
C ARG A 157 8.93 -2.42 -16.33
N GLN A 158 9.24 -1.27 -16.94
CA GLN A 158 9.46 -1.17 -18.39
C GLN A 158 10.65 -2.01 -18.84
N LEU A 159 11.72 -2.10 -18.04
CA LEU A 159 12.86 -2.95 -18.33
C LEU A 159 12.47 -4.44 -18.37
N VAL A 160 11.65 -4.89 -17.42
CA VAL A 160 11.19 -6.29 -17.37
C VAL A 160 10.21 -6.57 -18.51
N GLU A 161 9.21 -5.70 -18.72
CA GLU A 161 8.27 -5.80 -19.85
C GLU A 161 9.02 -5.88 -21.19
N GLY A 162 10.00 -5.00 -21.42
CA GLY A 162 10.80 -5.01 -22.64
C GLY A 162 11.60 -6.31 -22.84
N CYS A 163 12.02 -6.98 -21.76
CA CYS A 163 12.64 -8.31 -21.85
C CYS A 163 11.60 -9.36 -22.30
N LEU A 164 10.43 -9.37 -21.64
CA LEU A 164 9.37 -10.35 -21.88
C LEU A 164 8.78 -10.21 -23.29
N ASP A 165 8.55 -8.98 -23.75
CA ASP A 165 8.03 -8.66 -25.08
C ASP A 165 8.96 -9.13 -26.21
N GLN A 166 10.26 -9.17 -25.94
CA GLN A 166 11.28 -9.67 -26.85
C GLN A 166 11.58 -11.16 -26.64
N GLY A 167 10.77 -11.86 -25.83
CA GLY A 167 10.85 -13.30 -25.63
C GLY A 167 12.02 -13.74 -24.73
N VAL A 168 12.56 -12.85 -23.91
CA VAL A 168 13.59 -13.16 -22.92
C VAL A 168 12.91 -13.56 -21.62
N VAL A 169 13.13 -14.79 -21.15
CA VAL A 169 12.61 -15.23 -19.84
C VAL A 169 13.31 -14.44 -18.73
N VAL A 170 12.57 -13.93 -17.75
CA VAL A 170 13.14 -13.08 -16.68
C VAL A 170 13.01 -13.76 -15.32
N ILE A 171 14.08 -13.69 -14.52
CA ILE A 171 14.06 -13.89 -13.07
C ILE A 171 14.38 -12.54 -12.42
N MET A 172 13.48 -12.02 -11.59
CA MET A 172 13.73 -10.81 -10.81
C MET A 172 14.42 -11.16 -9.50
N THR A 173 15.23 -10.26 -8.97
CA THR A 173 15.81 -10.34 -7.62
C THR A 173 15.56 -9.05 -6.87
N THR A 174 15.11 -9.13 -5.60
CA THR A 174 14.96 -7.92 -4.77
C THR A 174 16.33 -7.38 -4.33
N ILE A 175 16.42 -6.07 -4.08
CA ILE A 175 17.67 -5.48 -3.56
C ILE A 175 17.94 -5.89 -2.10
N PRO A 176 19.20 -5.96 -1.65
CA PRO A 176 19.51 -6.19 -0.24
C PRO A 176 19.08 -5.03 0.67
N PRO A 177 19.01 -5.24 2.01
CA PRO A 177 18.99 -4.15 2.97
C PRO A 177 20.23 -3.25 2.81
N MET A 178 20.05 -1.95 3.05
CA MET A 178 21.12 -0.95 3.00
C MET A 178 21.13 -0.08 4.24
N ASP A 179 22.32 0.16 4.77
CA ASP A 179 22.57 1.01 5.92
C ASP A 179 22.04 2.43 5.69
N GLY A 180 21.27 2.94 6.65
CA GLY A 180 20.69 4.29 6.60
C GLY A 180 19.58 4.47 5.57
N HIS A 181 19.02 3.38 5.04
CA HIS A 181 17.91 3.40 4.07
C HIS A 181 16.77 2.45 4.50
N ASP A 182 16.60 2.26 5.80
CA ASP A 182 15.63 1.34 6.39
C ASP A 182 14.18 1.69 6.04
N ASP A 183 13.90 2.93 5.67
CA ASP A 183 12.57 3.36 5.18
C ASP A 183 12.39 3.14 3.67
N LYS A 184 13.43 3.39 2.87
CA LYS A 184 13.35 3.34 1.39
C LYS A 184 13.53 1.93 0.82
N VAL A 185 14.40 1.12 1.40
CA VAL A 185 14.66 -0.24 0.89
C VAL A 185 13.41 -1.12 0.98
N PRO A 186 12.67 -1.21 2.11
CA PRO A 186 11.46 -2.01 2.16
C PRO A 186 10.40 -1.58 1.16
N GLN A 187 10.27 -0.27 0.90
CA GLN A 187 9.35 0.27 -0.11
C GLN A 187 9.77 -0.17 -1.52
N ALA A 188 11.06 -0.04 -1.87
CA ALA A 188 11.59 -0.52 -3.15
C ALA A 188 11.40 -2.03 -3.33
N VAL A 189 11.63 -2.81 -2.28
CA VAL A 189 11.44 -4.26 -2.26
C VAL A 189 9.97 -4.62 -2.42
N ALA A 190 9.04 -3.89 -1.78
CA ALA A 190 7.60 -4.08 -1.96
C ALA A 190 7.18 -3.82 -3.41
N THR A 191 7.68 -2.74 -4.02
CA THR A 191 7.49 -2.45 -5.44
C THR A 191 8.06 -3.56 -6.34
N GLN A 192 9.27 -4.05 -6.05
CA GLN A 192 9.89 -5.14 -6.81
C GLN A 192 9.07 -6.43 -6.74
N ARG A 193 8.51 -6.75 -5.56
CA ARG A 193 7.59 -7.88 -5.37
C ARG A 193 6.31 -7.71 -6.18
N GLN A 194 5.73 -6.51 -6.14
CA GLN A 194 4.52 -6.18 -6.90
C GLN A 194 4.75 -6.32 -8.41
N ILE A 195 5.85 -5.75 -8.94
CA ILE A 195 6.19 -5.87 -10.37
C ILE A 195 6.33 -7.34 -10.76
N ALA A 196 7.03 -8.14 -9.95
CA ALA A 196 7.24 -9.54 -10.25
C ALA A 196 5.93 -10.35 -10.29
N ALA A 197 5.02 -10.08 -9.34
CA ALA A 197 3.70 -10.70 -9.30
C ALA A 197 2.83 -10.27 -10.50
N GLU A 198 2.76 -8.97 -10.80
CA GLU A 198 1.95 -8.43 -11.89
C GLU A 198 2.44 -8.92 -13.27
N LEU A 199 3.75 -9.11 -13.43
CA LEU A 199 4.35 -9.62 -14.68
C LEU A 199 4.50 -11.14 -14.71
N ASN A 200 4.03 -11.85 -13.67
CA ASN A 200 4.14 -13.29 -13.54
C ASN A 200 5.57 -13.81 -13.78
N VAL A 201 6.58 -13.13 -13.21
CA VAL A 201 7.98 -13.57 -13.30
C VAL A 201 8.45 -14.17 -11.97
N PRO A 202 9.28 -15.22 -11.98
CA PRO A 202 9.88 -15.75 -10.76
C PRO A 202 10.73 -14.69 -10.06
N LEU A 203 10.54 -14.54 -8.75
CA LEU A 203 11.22 -13.56 -7.91
C LEU A 203 12.14 -14.25 -6.90
N ILE A 204 13.43 -13.94 -6.91
CA ILE A 204 14.33 -14.24 -5.79
C ILE A 204 14.18 -13.10 -4.78
N ASP A 205 13.48 -13.35 -3.66
CA ASP A 205 13.36 -12.34 -2.60
C ASP A 205 14.60 -12.27 -1.71
N PHE A 206 15.70 -11.81 -2.30
CA PHE A 206 16.99 -11.73 -1.65
C PHE A 206 16.97 -10.90 -0.36
N TYR A 207 16.20 -9.81 -0.31
CA TYR A 207 15.95 -9.03 0.90
C TYR A 207 15.45 -9.92 2.04
N ALA A 208 14.38 -10.70 1.80
CA ALA A 208 13.82 -11.59 2.81
C ALA A 208 14.81 -12.67 3.25
N HIS A 209 15.58 -13.24 2.31
CA HIS A 209 16.62 -14.21 2.63
C HIS A 209 17.72 -13.64 3.54
N VAL A 210 18.07 -12.36 3.38
CA VAL A 210 19.00 -11.66 4.25
C VAL A 210 18.38 -11.41 5.62
N MET A 211 17.18 -10.84 5.68
CA MET A 211 16.52 -10.46 6.94
C MET A 211 16.13 -11.67 7.79
N ASN A 212 15.74 -12.79 7.19
CA ASN A 212 15.38 -13.98 7.96
C ASN A 212 16.59 -14.69 8.55
N ARG A 213 17.74 -14.62 7.87
CA ARG A 213 19.01 -15.16 8.38
C ARG A 213 19.64 -14.23 9.42
N ARG A 214 19.58 -12.91 9.20
CA ARG A 214 20.33 -11.92 9.99
C ARG A 214 19.59 -10.61 10.26
N GLY A 215 18.31 -10.66 10.62
CA GLY A 215 17.51 -9.45 10.83
C GLY A 215 18.08 -8.45 11.84
N ALA A 216 18.86 -8.92 12.83
CA ALA A 216 19.45 -8.06 13.87
C ALA A 216 20.86 -7.54 13.55
N ASP A 217 21.61 -8.20 12.66
CA ASP A 217 23.04 -7.93 12.48
C ASP A 217 23.56 -8.22 11.06
N TRP A 218 22.71 -8.05 10.05
CA TRP A 218 23.05 -8.21 8.64
C TRP A 218 24.12 -7.21 8.15
N ASN A 219 24.30 -6.09 8.86
CA ASN A 219 25.10 -4.95 8.45
C ASN A 219 26.53 -4.97 9.03
N GLY A 220 27.54 -5.01 8.16
CA GLY A 220 28.95 -5.00 8.55
C GLY A 220 29.44 -3.69 9.19
N LYS A 221 28.67 -2.59 9.11
CA LYS A 221 29.01 -1.32 9.78
C LYS A 221 28.80 -1.34 11.29
N LEU A 222 28.04 -2.31 11.81
CA LEU A 222 27.73 -2.35 13.24
C LEU A 222 29.02 -2.42 14.08
N PRO A 223 29.06 -1.77 15.27
CA PRO A 223 30.27 -1.65 16.07
C PRO A 223 30.97 -2.98 16.37
N GLN A 224 30.20 -4.06 16.56
CA GLN A 224 30.75 -5.39 16.83
C GLN A 224 31.60 -5.97 15.67
N PHE A 225 31.49 -5.43 14.46
CA PHE A 225 32.24 -5.86 13.28
C PHE A 225 33.37 -4.90 12.90
N SER A 226 33.68 -3.91 13.75
CA SER A 226 34.72 -2.91 13.49
C SER A 226 36.11 -3.50 13.20
N GLY A 227 36.45 -4.64 13.82
CA GLY A 227 37.74 -5.33 13.66
C GLY A 227 37.91 -6.12 12.35
N PHE A 228 36.91 -6.18 11.49
CA PHE A 228 37.01 -6.85 10.18
C PHE A 228 37.35 -5.85 9.07
N GLU A 229 38.02 -6.32 8.01
CA GLU A 229 38.20 -5.55 6.76
C GLU A 229 36.89 -5.44 5.96
N MET A 230 36.81 -4.47 5.03
CA MET A 230 35.58 -4.07 4.32
C MET A 230 34.69 -5.24 3.89
N TRP A 231 35.26 -6.16 3.10
CA TRP A 231 34.54 -7.32 2.55
C TRP A 231 34.54 -8.53 3.48
N GLN A 232 35.38 -8.53 4.52
CA GLN A 232 35.65 -9.68 5.38
C GLN A 232 34.74 -9.75 6.62
N ALA A 233 33.84 -8.77 6.80
CA ALA A 233 32.82 -8.83 7.85
C ALA A 233 31.97 -10.11 7.66
N PRO A 234 31.85 -10.97 8.68
CA PRO A 234 31.09 -12.22 8.62
C PRO A 234 29.60 -11.93 8.79
N THR A 235 29.05 -11.06 7.95
CA THR A 235 27.66 -10.59 7.88
C THR A 235 27.10 -10.92 6.49
N LEU A 236 25.94 -10.37 6.10
CA LEU A 236 25.44 -10.51 4.72
C LEU A 236 25.67 -9.26 3.87
N ILE A 237 25.76 -8.10 4.51
CA ILE A 237 26.15 -6.82 3.90
C ILE A 237 27.47 -6.36 4.49
N SER A 238 28.37 -5.87 3.65
CA SER A 238 29.74 -5.48 3.97
C SER A 238 29.81 -4.21 4.83
N LYS A 239 31.02 -3.79 5.22
CA LYS A 239 31.23 -2.57 6.02
C LYS A 239 30.94 -1.27 5.26
N ASP A 240 30.66 -1.31 3.97
CA ASP A 240 30.16 -0.13 3.26
C ASP A 240 28.64 0.08 3.47
N GLY A 241 27.95 -0.93 4.03
CA GLY A 241 26.52 -0.89 4.32
C GLY A 241 25.62 -1.02 3.09
N VAL A 242 26.16 -1.36 1.91
CA VAL A 242 25.38 -1.45 0.66
C VAL A 242 25.66 -2.76 -0.07
N HIS A 243 26.93 -3.11 -0.24
CA HIS A 243 27.32 -4.26 -1.04
C HIS A 243 27.44 -5.52 -0.19
N LEU A 244 27.37 -6.68 -0.83
CA LEU A 244 27.40 -7.97 -0.14
C LEU A 244 28.79 -8.23 0.46
N SER A 245 28.81 -8.80 1.67
CA SER A 245 30.05 -9.30 2.25
C SER A 245 30.62 -10.45 1.41
N ASN A 246 31.94 -10.66 1.49
CA ASN A 246 32.62 -11.77 0.86
C ASN A 246 33.82 -12.30 1.66
N PRO A 247 33.65 -12.68 2.94
CA PRO A 247 34.73 -13.22 3.74
C PRO A 247 35.26 -14.52 3.15
N ASP A 248 36.59 -14.65 3.11
CA ASP A 248 37.28 -15.75 2.43
C ASP A 248 36.96 -17.10 3.07
N ARG A 249 36.77 -17.12 4.39
CA ARG A 249 36.49 -18.34 5.16
C ARG A 249 35.23 -19.08 4.71
N TRP A 250 34.19 -18.36 4.29
CA TRP A 250 32.90 -18.96 3.89
C TRP A 250 32.63 -18.82 2.39
N ARG A 251 33.65 -18.47 1.60
CA ARG A 251 33.50 -18.35 0.15
C ARG A 251 33.24 -19.72 -0.46
N GLY A 252 32.08 -19.88 -1.10
CA GLY A 252 31.67 -21.17 -1.69
C GLY A 252 31.24 -22.21 -0.65
N ASP A 253 31.04 -21.81 0.61
CA ASP A 253 30.44 -22.64 1.64
C ASP A 253 28.91 -22.49 1.59
N TYR A 254 28.26 -23.45 0.97
CA TYR A 254 26.80 -23.49 0.81
C TYR A 254 26.06 -24.15 1.98
N SER A 255 26.74 -24.40 3.11
CA SER A 255 26.07 -24.78 4.36
C SER A 255 25.24 -23.61 4.92
N GLU A 256 24.26 -23.88 5.78
CA GLU A 256 23.50 -22.81 6.44
C GLU A 256 24.39 -21.83 7.23
N GLU A 257 25.53 -22.29 7.76
CA GLU A 257 26.51 -21.40 8.40
C GLU A 257 27.12 -20.44 7.38
N GLY A 258 27.62 -20.95 6.24
CA GLY A 258 28.20 -20.13 5.18
C GLY A 258 27.18 -19.17 4.56
N LEU A 259 25.95 -19.63 4.33
CA LEU A 259 24.83 -18.82 3.84
C LEU A 259 24.41 -17.71 4.82
N CYS A 260 24.77 -17.81 6.10
CA CYS A 260 24.56 -16.76 7.10
C CYS A 260 25.79 -15.86 7.29
N ARG A 261 26.93 -16.15 6.66
CA ARG A 261 28.20 -15.43 6.92
C ARG A 261 28.85 -14.84 5.67
N ASN A 262 28.35 -15.14 4.48
CA ASN A 262 28.85 -14.58 3.23
C ASN A 262 27.69 -14.21 2.29
N GLY A 263 27.46 -12.91 2.10
CA GLY A 263 26.36 -12.40 1.29
C GLY A 263 26.45 -12.79 -0.19
N ASN A 264 27.66 -12.79 -0.77
CA ASN A 264 27.86 -13.24 -2.15
C ASN A 264 27.57 -14.74 -2.30
N THR A 265 27.93 -15.56 -1.31
CA THR A 265 27.63 -17.00 -1.33
C THR A 265 26.13 -17.25 -1.22
N LEU A 266 25.42 -16.52 -0.36
CA LEU A 266 23.96 -16.56 -0.29
C LEU A 266 23.30 -16.16 -1.62
N ARG A 267 23.74 -15.07 -2.24
CA ARG A 267 23.17 -14.64 -3.52
C ARG A 267 23.42 -15.66 -4.62
N ASN A 268 24.65 -16.16 -4.74
CA ASN A 268 25.00 -17.19 -5.72
C ASN A 268 24.19 -18.48 -5.52
N TYR A 269 23.97 -18.89 -4.26
CA TYR A 269 23.14 -20.04 -3.93
C TYR A 269 21.71 -19.88 -4.45
N LEU A 270 21.06 -18.76 -4.13
CA LEU A 270 19.67 -18.50 -4.52
C LEU A 270 19.51 -18.36 -6.04
N THR A 271 20.42 -17.62 -6.68
CA THR A 271 20.44 -17.48 -8.15
C THR A 271 20.65 -18.83 -8.83
N LEU A 272 21.58 -19.66 -8.36
CA LEU A 272 21.82 -20.97 -8.95
C LEU A 272 20.57 -21.85 -8.91
N LEU A 273 19.92 -21.93 -7.74
CA LEU A 273 18.72 -22.76 -7.58
C LEU A 273 17.55 -22.25 -8.42
N ALA A 274 17.30 -20.94 -8.43
CA ALA A 274 16.23 -20.34 -9.21
C ALA A 274 16.44 -20.50 -10.72
N VAL A 275 17.67 -20.27 -11.21
CA VAL A 275 18.00 -20.46 -12.63
C VAL A 275 17.86 -21.93 -13.03
N ALA A 276 18.37 -22.85 -12.21
CA ALA A 276 18.24 -24.28 -12.49
C ALA A 276 16.77 -24.72 -12.57
N GLU A 277 15.91 -24.22 -11.66
CA GLU A 277 14.48 -24.49 -11.73
C GLU A 277 13.86 -23.96 -13.02
N VAL A 278 14.10 -22.70 -13.37
CA VAL A 278 13.56 -22.11 -14.60
C VAL A 278 14.00 -22.94 -15.80
N ILE A 279 15.25 -23.42 -15.83
CA ILE A 279 15.72 -24.33 -16.88
C ILE A 279 14.92 -25.63 -16.92
N GLU A 280 14.74 -26.29 -15.78
CA GLU A 280 14.00 -27.56 -15.72
C GLU A 280 12.52 -27.40 -16.08
N VAL A 281 11.87 -26.36 -15.58
CA VAL A 281 10.42 -26.18 -15.67
C VAL A 281 10.00 -25.51 -16.97
N VAL A 282 10.71 -24.46 -17.39
CA VAL A 282 10.36 -23.64 -18.56
C VAL A 282 10.95 -24.27 -19.82
N PHE A 283 12.26 -24.52 -19.85
CA PHE A 283 12.93 -24.97 -21.07
C PHE A 283 12.90 -26.50 -21.26
N LYS A 284 12.84 -27.29 -20.18
CA LYS A 284 12.78 -28.77 -20.25
C LYS A 284 11.39 -29.35 -19.96
N GLY A 285 10.40 -28.52 -19.62
CA GLY A 285 9.02 -28.94 -19.40
C GLY A 285 8.78 -29.84 -18.19
N ARG A 286 9.71 -29.89 -17.23
CA ARG A 286 9.56 -30.69 -16.00
C ARG A 286 8.55 -30.06 -15.03
N PRO A 287 7.96 -30.84 -14.10
CA PRO A 287 7.14 -30.28 -13.03
C PRO A 287 8.00 -29.43 -12.08
N PRO A 288 7.41 -28.39 -11.45
CA PRO A 288 8.12 -27.55 -10.50
C PRO A 288 8.49 -28.30 -9.22
N SER A 289 9.64 -27.96 -8.65
CA SER A 289 10.13 -28.49 -7.39
C SER A 289 9.34 -27.90 -6.21
N THR A 290 9.09 -28.74 -5.22
CA THR A 290 8.45 -28.36 -3.95
C THR A 290 9.32 -27.45 -3.08
N THR A 291 10.63 -27.36 -3.35
CA THR A 291 11.56 -26.50 -2.62
C THR A 291 11.56 -25.05 -3.12
N MET A 292 11.03 -24.80 -4.32
CA MET A 292 11.11 -23.51 -4.98
C MET A 292 10.34 -22.37 -4.31
N PRO A 293 9.15 -22.57 -3.74
CA PRO A 293 8.49 -21.54 -2.96
C PRO A 293 9.38 -20.99 -1.84
N SER A 294 10.26 -21.82 -1.26
CA SER A 294 11.23 -21.39 -0.24
C SER A 294 12.44 -20.65 -0.80
N ILE A 295 12.76 -20.81 -2.09
CA ILE A 295 13.87 -20.12 -2.76
C ILE A 295 13.43 -18.78 -3.34
N LEU A 296 12.16 -18.69 -3.76
CA LEU A 296 11.56 -17.47 -4.31
C LEU A 296 10.85 -16.61 -3.24
N GLY A 297 10.49 -17.20 -2.08
CA GLY A 297 9.56 -16.58 -1.13
C GLY A 297 10.15 -15.52 -0.20
N ALA A 298 9.24 -14.70 0.35
CA ALA A 298 9.52 -13.65 1.33
C ALA A 298 9.64 -14.13 2.79
N ASN A 299 9.30 -15.39 3.06
CA ASN A 299 9.36 -16.00 4.40
C ASN A 299 10.21 -17.29 4.41
N PRO A 300 11.46 -17.27 3.89
CA PRO A 300 12.31 -18.45 3.94
C PRO A 300 12.48 -18.88 5.41
N PRO A 301 12.50 -20.21 5.68
CA PRO A 301 12.57 -20.73 7.03
C PRO A 301 13.79 -20.16 7.77
N ARG A 302 13.56 -19.61 8.97
CA ARG A 302 14.65 -19.13 9.82
C ARG A 302 15.54 -20.32 10.19
N PRO A 303 16.88 -20.21 10.05
CA PRO A 303 17.78 -21.28 10.46
C PRO A 303 17.59 -21.58 11.95
N LYS A 304 17.41 -22.86 12.29
CA LYS A 304 17.35 -23.31 13.69
C LYS A 304 18.77 -23.34 14.25
N ASN A 305 19.01 -22.66 15.37
CA ASN A 305 20.27 -22.67 16.14
C ASN A 305 21.53 -22.20 15.39
N LEU A 306 21.66 -20.89 15.15
CA LEU A 306 22.94 -20.29 14.77
C LEU A 306 23.72 -19.87 16.03
N PRO A 307 24.98 -20.30 16.21
CA PRO A 307 25.80 -19.83 17.33
C PRO A 307 26.09 -18.33 17.18
N ALA A 308 25.94 -17.59 18.27
CA ALA A 308 26.30 -16.18 18.34
C ALA A 308 27.74 -15.96 17.86
N ILE A 309 27.98 -14.92 17.06
CA ILE A 309 29.33 -14.57 16.64
C ILE A 309 30.06 -14.05 17.88
N ALA A 310 31.04 -14.83 18.35
CA ALA A 310 31.87 -14.43 19.47
C ALA A 310 32.65 -13.16 19.09
N THR A 311 32.26 -12.03 19.68
CA THR A 311 33.04 -10.80 19.68
C THR A 311 33.56 -10.55 21.09
N THR A 312 34.86 -10.34 21.18
CA THR A 312 35.55 -9.93 22.40
C THR A 312 35.05 -8.55 22.85
N ALA A 313 34.28 -8.52 23.94
CA ALA A 313 34.27 -7.52 25.02
C ALA A 313 32.87 -7.49 25.64
N GLY A 314 32.78 -7.93 26.90
CA GLY A 314 31.52 -8.13 27.58
C GLY A 314 30.85 -6.84 28.06
N LEU A 315 29.54 -6.91 28.21
CA LEU A 315 28.71 -6.29 29.25
C LEU A 315 27.36 -7.02 29.26
N ALA A 316 26.85 -7.30 30.46
CA ALA A 316 25.78 -8.25 30.75
C ALA A 316 24.39 -7.82 30.25
N ALA A 317 23.59 -8.80 29.82
CA ALA A 317 22.17 -8.66 29.49
C ALA A 317 21.30 -8.91 30.75
N PRO A 318 20.12 -8.27 30.88
CA PRO A 318 19.06 -8.75 31.77
C PRO A 318 18.29 -9.90 31.11
N SER A 319 17.73 -10.74 31.98
CA SER A 319 17.14 -12.05 31.73
C SER A 319 15.79 -12.05 30.99
N GLU A 320 15.55 -13.21 30.39
CA GLU A 320 14.35 -13.72 29.71
C GLU A 320 13.03 -13.44 30.44
N ASP A 321 12.01 -13.06 29.66
CA ASP A 321 10.61 -13.38 29.99
C ASP A 321 9.93 -13.93 28.73
N GLN A 322 9.21 -15.04 28.90
CA GLN A 322 8.67 -15.90 27.85
C GLN A 322 7.50 -15.24 27.07
N PRO A 323 7.28 -15.60 25.79
CA PRO A 323 6.08 -15.18 25.06
C PRO A 323 4.84 -15.89 25.61
N ARG A 324 3.79 -15.11 25.94
CA ARG A 324 2.45 -15.63 26.26
C ARG A 324 1.65 -15.84 24.97
N ASP A 325 1.09 -17.04 24.87
CA ASP A 325 0.14 -17.48 23.86
C ASP A 325 -1.10 -16.58 23.77
N VAL A 326 -1.63 -16.46 22.55
CA VAL A 326 -2.94 -15.88 22.23
C VAL A 326 -4.02 -16.79 22.84
N ALA A 327 -4.88 -16.21 23.68
CA ALA A 327 -6.00 -16.92 24.28
C ALA A 327 -7.02 -17.36 23.22
N ALA A 328 -7.48 -18.60 23.35
CA ALA A 328 -8.50 -19.20 22.50
C ALA A 328 -9.83 -18.42 22.55
N ALA A 329 -10.48 -18.34 21.39
CA ALA A 329 -11.82 -17.81 21.20
C ALA A 329 -12.85 -18.52 22.11
N SER A 330 -13.30 -17.83 23.16
CA SER A 330 -14.66 -17.94 23.73
C SER A 330 -14.78 -17.12 25.04
N ASP A 331 -14.77 -15.78 24.97
CA ASP A 331 -15.61 -14.88 25.83
C ASP A 331 -15.48 -13.37 25.54
N LEU A 332 -15.26 -12.93 24.29
CA LEU A 332 -15.14 -11.49 23.98
C LEU A 332 -16.52 -10.82 23.85
N ARG A 333 -17.20 -10.53 24.96
CA ARG A 333 -18.30 -9.55 25.02
C ARG A 333 -17.84 -8.12 25.34
N GLN A 334 -16.53 -7.89 25.43
CA GLN A 334 -15.97 -6.57 25.74
C GLN A 334 -15.41 -5.90 24.48
N PRO A 335 -15.68 -4.60 24.28
CA PRO A 335 -15.21 -3.88 23.10
C PRO A 335 -13.68 -3.76 23.11
N LEU A 336 -13.05 -3.89 21.93
CA LEU A 336 -11.60 -3.83 21.75
C LEU A 336 -11.05 -2.40 21.77
N LEU A 337 -11.93 -1.43 21.52
CA LEU A 337 -11.70 0.00 21.72
C LEU A 337 -12.78 0.57 22.64
N ALA A 338 -12.41 1.54 23.45
CA ALA A 338 -13.33 2.35 24.23
C ALA A 338 -13.39 3.78 23.66
N PRO A 339 -13.95 3.99 22.44
CA PRO A 339 -14.01 5.31 21.85
C PRO A 339 -14.94 6.22 22.67
N PRO A 340 -14.84 7.55 22.50
CA PRO A 340 -15.88 8.45 22.99
C PRO A 340 -17.25 8.02 22.47
N GLN A 341 -18.16 7.68 23.39
CA GLN A 341 -19.54 7.30 23.07
C GLN A 341 -20.51 8.24 23.79
N PRO A 342 -20.61 9.51 23.36
CA PRO A 342 -21.64 10.38 23.89
C PRO A 342 -23.02 9.82 23.49
N ALA A 343 -24.01 9.98 24.37
CA ALA A 343 -25.37 9.46 24.13
C ALA A 343 -26.05 10.03 22.88
N TRP A 344 -25.59 11.19 22.40
CA TRP A 344 -26.08 11.85 21.18
C TRP A 344 -25.40 11.38 19.89
N LEU A 345 -24.39 10.50 19.97
CA LEU A 345 -23.70 9.96 18.79
C LEU A 345 -24.73 9.32 17.83
N PRO A 346 -24.74 9.67 16.53
CA PRO A 346 -25.69 9.10 15.59
C PRO A 346 -25.58 7.58 15.53
N ALA A 347 -26.66 6.87 15.86
CA ALA A 347 -26.74 5.44 15.66
C ALA A 347 -26.73 5.13 14.16
N ALA A 348 -25.90 4.17 13.74
CA ALA A 348 -25.89 3.67 12.38
C ALA A 348 -27.04 2.67 12.19
N PRO A 349 -27.95 2.87 11.23
CA PRO A 349 -28.84 1.81 10.79
C PRO A 349 -28.05 0.55 10.38
N PRO A 350 -28.52 -0.67 10.66
CA PRO A 350 -27.84 -1.86 10.17
C PRO A 350 -27.88 -1.90 8.65
N LEU A 351 -26.74 -2.17 8.02
CA LEU A 351 -26.68 -2.46 6.59
C LEU A 351 -27.42 -3.77 6.29
N PRO A 352 -28.04 -3.93 5.11
CA PRO A 352 -28.68 -5.18 4.69
C PRO A 352 -27.72 -6.38 4.82
N PRO A 353 -28.24 -7.60 5.04
CA PRO A 353 -27.42 -8.81 4.97
C PRO A 353 -26.68 -8.88 3.63
N PRO A 354 -25.43 -9.37 3.60
CA PRO A 354 -24.69 -9.56 2.36
C PRO A 354 -25.46 -10.40 1.34
N THR A 355 -25.32 -10.04 0.07
CA THR A 355 -25.87 -10.80 -1.06
C THR A 355 -24.73 -11.35 -1.90
N GLY A 356 -24.86 -12.58 -2.42
CA GLY A 356 -23.82 -13.21 -3.23
C GLY A 356 -22.81 -14.00 -2.39
N GLU A 357 -21.56 -14.02 -2.83
CA GLU A 357 -20.47 -14.70 -2.12
C GLU A 357 -20.19 -14.05 -0.77
N VAL A 358 -20.04 -14.86 0.27
CA VAL A 358 -19.66 -14.42 1.61
C VAL A 358 -18.47 -15.25 2.09
N VAL A 359 -17.37 -14.58 2.43
CA VAL A 359 -16.15 -15.18 2.97
C VAL A 359 -15.99 -14.71 4.42
N GLU A 360 -16.17 -15.62 5.37
CA GLU A 360 -15.94 -15.33 6.79
C GLU A 360 -14.46 -15.49 7.13
N VAL A 361 -13.89 -14.53 7.86
CA VAL A 361 -12.47 -14.52 8.25
C VAL A 361 -12.30 -14.22 9.73
N GLY A 362 -11.48 -15.01 10.42
CA GLY A 362 -11.17 -14.86 11.85
C GLY A 362 -9.73 -14.46 12.13
N THR A 363 -8.86 -14.47 11.11
CA THR A 363 -7.44 -14.18 11.26
C THR A 363 -6.91 -13.21 10.21
N VAL A 364 -5.77 -12.60 10.49
CA VAL A 364 -5.08 -11.70 9.54
C VAL A 364 -4.72 -12.42 8.24
N ALA A 365 -4.26 -13.67 8.31
CA ALA A 365 -3.89 -14.45 7.12
C ALA A 365 -5.11 -14.75 6.23
N GLU A 366 -6.23 -15.15 6.84
CA GLU A 366 -7.50 -15.35 6.13
C GLU A 366 -8.01 -14.05 5.53
N LEU A 367 -7.91 -12.92 6.25
CA LEU A 367 -8.32 -11.61 5.74
C LEU A 367 -7.56 -11.23 4.47
N TYR A 368 -6.22 -11.35 4.44
CA TYR A 368 -5.46 -11.07 3.22
C TYR A 368 -5.82 -12.04 2.09
N ALA A 369 -5.89 -13.35 2.38
CA ALA A 369 -6.26 -14.35 1.37
C ALA A 369 -7.66 -14.12 0.80
N ALA A 370 -8.62 -13.72 1.63
CA ALA A 370 -9.98 -13.40 1.19
C ALA A 370 -10.02 -12.15 0.32
N VAL A 371 -9.28 -11.09 0.70
CA VAL A 371 -9.19 -9.87 -0.10
C VAL A 371 -8.58 -10.13 -1.47
N ASP A 372 -7.57 -11.02 -1.55
CA ASP A 372 -6.91 -11.38 -2.81
C ASP A 372 -7.78 -12.27 -3.72
N ALA A 373 -8.74 -13.02 -3.16
CA ALA A 373 -9.50 -14.05 -3.88
C ALA A 373 -10.99 -13.76 -4.10
N VAL A 374 -11.58 -12.85 -3.33
CA VAL A 374 -13.03 -12.58 -3.38
C VAL A 374 -13.46 -12.14 -4.78
N ALA A 375 -14.56 -12.69 -5.28
CA ALA A 375 -15.08 -12.29 -6.58
C ALA A 375 -15.73 -10.90 -6.53
N PRO A 376 -15.85 -10.20 -7.67
CA PRO A 376 -16.59 -8.94 -7.73
C PRO A 376 -18.00 -9.05 -7.16
N GLY A 377 -18.36 -8.13 -6.26
CA GLY A 377 -19.63 -8.17 -5.51
C GLY A 377 -19.63 -9.04 -4.25
N GLY A 378 -18.54 -9.77 -3.97
CA GLY A 378 -18.43 -10.61 -2.79
C GLY A 378 -18.23 -9.82 -1.50
N THR A 379 -18.59 -10.42 -0.37
CA THR A 379 -18.44 -9.83 0.96
C THR A 379 -17.48 -10.63 1.83
N ILE A 380 -16.51 -9.94 2.42
CA ILE A 380 -15.63 -10.46 3.46
C ILE A 380 -16.19 -10.02 4.81
N LEU A 381 -16.61 -10.99 5.63
CA LEU A 381 -17.12 -10.77 6.98
C LEU A 381 -16.04 -11.08 8.02
N LEU A 382 -15.62 -10.08 8.78
CA LEU A 382 -14.64 -10.25 9.85
C LEU A 382 -15.34 -10.66 11.14
N ALA A 383 -14.91 -11.77 11.73
CA ALA A 383 -15.29 -12.13 13.08
C ALA A 383 -14.80 -11.08 14.10
N ASP A 384 -15.49 -10.96 15.23
CA ASP A 384 -15.07 -10.11 16.34
C ASP A 384 -13.63 -10.49 16.78
N GLY A 385 -12.71 -9.53 16.78
CA GLY A 385 -11.30 -9.80 17.02
C GLY A 385 -10.35 -8.64 16.77
N LEU A 386 -9.14 -8.77 17.35
CA LEU A 386 -8.00 -7.89 17.10
C LEU A 386 -7.16 -8.47 15.96
N TYR A 387 -7.02 -7.69 14.91
CA TYR A 387 -6.22 -8.00 13.73
C TYR A 387 -4.98 -7.10 13.75
N ARG A 388 -3.83 -7.64 14.17
CA ARG A 388 -2.54 -6.94 14.11
C ARG A 388 -2.06 -6.93 12.67
N MET A 389 -2.15 -5.77 12.02
CA MET A 389 -1.91 -5.62 10.60
C MET A 389 -0.42 -5.46 10.31
N PRO A 390 0.22 -6.41 9.60
CA PRO A 390 1.65 -6.34 9.30
C PRO A 390 1.98 -5.34 8.19
N ARG A 391 0.99 -4.96 7.38
CA ARG A 391 1.10 -4.04 6.24
C ARG A 391 -0.26 -3.41 5.94
N SER A 392 -0.32 -2.49 4.99
CA SER A 392 -1.60 -1.98 4.48
C SER A 392 -2.50 -3.09 3.93
N LEU A 393 -3.82 -2.93 4.09
CA LEU A 393 -4.82 -3.82 3.51
C LEU A 393 -5.33 -3.22 2.19
N ARG A 394 -5.01 -3.84 1.05
CA ARG A 394 -5.36 -3.31 -0.28
C ARG A 394 -6.66 -3.92 -0.78
N LEU A 395 -7.67 -3.10 -1.03
CA LEU A 395 -8.95 -3.48 -1.63
C LEU A 395 -8.92 -3.07 -3.10
N ALA A 396 -9.00 -4.04 -4.01
CA ALA A 396 -8.88 -3.80 -5.45
C ALA A 396 -9.92 -4.56 -6.31
N THR A 397 -10.97 -5.08 -5.67
CA THR A 397 -12.02 -5.85 -6.34
C THR A 397 -13.29 -5.04 -6.44
N ASP A 398 -13.88 -4.96 -7.63
CA ASP A 398 -15.14 -4.27 -7.87
C ASP A 398 -16.28 -4.77 -6.97
N ARG A 399 -17.02 -3.83 -6.40
CA ARG A 399 -18.22 -4.02 -5.57
C ARG A 399 -17.98 -4.92 -4.36
N MET A 400 -16.72 -5.12 -3.95
CA MET A 400 -16.43 -5.91 -2.77
C MET A 400 -16.86 -5.18 -1.50
N SER A 401 -17.25 -5.94 -0.48
CA SER A 401 -17.57 -5.42 0.85
C SER A 401 -16.64 -6.01 1.89
N LEU A 402 -16.07 -5.17 2.76
CA LEU A 402 -15.32 -5.56 3.95
C LEU A 402 -16.13 -5.11 5.17
N ARG A 403 -16.69 -6.05 5.94
CA ARG A 403 -17.65 -5.73 7.01
C ARG A 403 -17.37 -6.50 8.30
N GLY A 404 -17.51 -5.87 9.46
CA GLY A 404 -17.57 -6.59 10.73
C GLY A 404 -18.84 -7.44 10.84
N GLN A 405 -18.71 -8.69 11.27
CA GLN A 405 -19.79 -9.67 11.29
C GLN A 405 -20.93 -9.28 12.24
N SER A 406 -20.61 -8.68 13.39
CA SER A 406 -21.58 -8.30 14.42
C SER A 406 -22.31 -6.98 14.14
N GLY A 407 -21.86 -6.18 13.17
CA GLY A 407 -22.30 -4.79 12.99
C GLY A 407 -21.76 -3.83 14.06
N GLN A 408 -21.01 -4.33 15.05
CA GLN A 408 -20.49 -3.55 16.16
C GLN A 408 -19.06 -3.10 15.85
N ARG A 409 -18.92 -1.86 15.38
CA ARG A 409 -17.65 -1.29 14.92
C ARG A 409 -16.48 -1.39 15.90
N THR A 410 -16.72 -1.50 17.21
CA THR A 410 -15.68 -1.61 18.25
C THR A 410 -15.25 -3.05 18.56
N HIS A 411 -15.89 -4.04 17.95
CA HIS A 411 -15.59 -5.46 18.16
C HIS A 411 -14.60 -6.03 17.13
N VAL A 412 -14.42 -5.34 16.00
CA VAL A 412 -13.42 -5.69 14.98
C VAL A 412 -12.40 -4.55 14.92
N LEU A 413 -11.15 -4.84 15.27
CA LEU A 413 -10.07 -3.84 15.27
C LEU A 413 -8.95 -4.25 14.32
N LEU A 414 -8.76 -3.48 13.25
CA LEU A 414 -7.57 -3.51 12.41
C LEU A 414 -6.53 -2.55 13.00
N ASP A 415 -5.52 -3.10 13.68
CA ASP A 415 -4.48 -2.34 14.38
C ASP A 415 -3.19 -2.31 13.58
N PHE A 416 -2.76 -1.12 13.16
CA PHE A 416 -1.59 -0.89 12.33
C PHE A 416 -0.35 -0.44 13.11
N ALA A 417 -0.34 -0.51 14.45
CA ALA A 417 0.79 -0.06 15.27
C ALA A 417 2.14 -0.69 14.87
N GLU A 418 2.10 -1.97 14.49
CA GLU A 418 3.26 -2.77 14.06
C GLU A 418 3.38 -2.90 12.53
N SER A 419 2.54 -2.19 11.78
CA SER A 419 2.55 -2.22 10.31
C SER A 419 3.87 -1.71 9.75
N GLN A 420 4.40 -2.42 8.77
CA GLN A 420 5.58 -2.01 8.00
C GLN A 420 5.28 -0.87 7.03
N HIS A 421 4.01 -0.71 6.65
CA HIS A 421 3.53 0.41 5.85
C HIS A 421 2.95 1.49 6.74
N HIS A 422 2.92 2.72 6.23
CA HIS A 422 2.35 3.85 6.95
C HIS A 422 0.86 4.08 6.68
N GLU A 423 0.32 3.49 5.60
CA GLU A 423 -1.11 3.55 5.26
C GLU A 423 -1.87 2.37 5.88
N GLY A 424 -3.14 2.60 6.24
CA GLY A 424 -4.05 1.58 6.77
C GLY A 424 -4.71 0.75 5.69
N VAL A 425 -5.99 1.01 5.42
CA VAL A 425 -6.75 0.40 4.32
C VAL A 425 -6.56 1.24 3.05
N VAL A 426 -6.25 0.60 1.92
CA VAL A 426 -5.97 1.27 0.65
C VAL A 426 -6.91 0.73 -0.43
N ILE A 427 -7.65 1.60 -1.12
CA ILE A 427 -8.61 1.24 -2.17
C ILE A 427 -8.03 1.69 -3.51
N SER A 428 -7.97 0.82 -4.52
CA SER A 428 -7.37 1.12 -5.83
C SER A 428 -7.95 0.25 -6.94
N HIS A 429 -8.07 0.76 -8.17
CA HIS A 429 -8.52 -0.02 -9.34
C HIS A 429 -9.84 -0.76 -9.11
N SER A 430 -10.80 -0.11 -8.45
CA SER A 430 -12.03 -0.78 -8.01
C SER A 430 -13.19 0.18 -7.90
N GLN A 431 -14.37 -0.29 -8.23
CA GLN A 431 -15.61 0.48 -8.25
C GLN A 431 -16.59 -0.03 -7.19
N GLY A 432 -17.22 0.84 -6.40
CA GLY A 432 -18.31 0.45 -5.49
C GLY A 432 -17.87 -0.32 -4.23
N VAL A 433 -16.64 -0.14 -3.76
CA VAL A 433 -16.13 -0.83 -2.56
C VAL A 433 -16.84 -0.34 -1.30
N THR A 434 -17.24 -1.26 -0.41
CA THR A 434 -17.79 -0.92 0.91
C THR A 434 -16.84 -1.34 2.03
N VAL A 435 -16.54 -0.42 2.96
CA VAL A 435 -15.86 -0.70 4.23
C VAL A 435 -16.79 -0.32 5.36
N ALA A 436 -17.20 -1.29 6.19
CA ALA A 436 -18.18 -1.02 7.23
C ALA A 436 -18.00 -1.80 8.53
N ASP A 437 -18.62 -1.29 9.59
CA ASP A 437 -18.84 -2.01 10.84
C ASP A 437 -17.55 -2.48 11.55
N LEU A 438 -16.46 -1.71 11.42
CA LEU A 438 -15.14 -2.05 11.98
C LEU A 438 -14.36 -0.82 12.48
N SER A 439 -13.26 -1.06 13.17
CA SER A 439 -12.31 -0.04 13.62
C SER A 439 -10.97 -0.18 12.91
N ILE A 440 -10.36 0.95 12.56
CA ILE A 440 -9.00 1.09 12.03
C ILE A 440 -8.22 1.97 12.98
N ALA A 441 -7.09 1.49 13.51
CA ALA A 441 -6.32 2.24 14.50
C ALA A 441 -4.81 2.24 14.28
N ASN A 442 -4.16 3.22 14.91
CA ASN A 442 -2.70 3.34 15.04
C ASN A 442 -1.98 3.39 13.69
N VAL A 443 -2.49 4.23 12.79
CA VAL A 443 -1.96 4.38 11.44
C VAL A 443 -1.04 5.60 11.40
N ARG A 444 0.22 5.39 10.97
CA ARG A 444 1.21 6.48 10.93
C ARG A 444 0.82 7.57 9.93
N GLN A 445 0.34 7.21 8.75
CA GLN A 445 -0.10 8.16 7.72
C GLN A 445 -1.62 8.17 7.56
N ASN A 446 -2.17 7.59 6.49
CA ASN A 446 -3.59 7.72 6.17
C ASN A 446 -4.38 6.45 6.49
N GLY A 447 -5.47 6.62 7.24
CA GLY A 447 -6.26 5.51 7.79
C GLY A 447 -6.98 4.71 6.71
N ILE A 448 -7.76 5.40 5.89
CA ILE A 448 -8.35 4.87 4.65
C ILE A 448 -7.87 5.75 3.50
N LYS A 449 -7.08 5.18 2.60
CA LYS A 449 -6.61 5.86 1.39
C LYS A 449 -7.43 5.39 0.19
N ILE A 450 -8.22 6.30 -0.36
CA ILE A 450 -8.87 6.12 -1.65
C ILE A 450 -7.85 6.62 -2.67
N ASN A 451 -7.17 5.74 -3.41
CA ASN A 451 -6.26 6.16 -4.47
C ASN A 451 -7.08 6.63 -5.67
N SER A 452 -7.57 7.86 -5.53
CA SER A 452 -8.46 8.55 -6.45
C SER A 452 -7.91 8.65 -7.87
N ASP A 453 -6.59 8.68 -8.01
CA ASP A 453 -5.82 8.70 -9.25
C ASP A 453 -5.77 7.33 -9.95
N LEU A 454 -6.28 6.26 -9.33
CA LEU A 454 -6.20 4.88 -9.82
C LEU A 454 -7.58 4.29 -10.15
N GLY A 455 -8.50 5.09 -10.67
CA GLY A 455 -9.79 4.63 -11.22
C GLY A 455 -10.74 4.05 -10.16
N VAL A 456 -10.97 4.79 -9.07
CA VAL A 456 -11.84 4.38 -7.96
C VAL A 456 -13.03 5.31 -7.86
N ASP A 457 -14.27 4.77 -7.88
CA ASP A 457 -15.50 5.53 -7.62
C ASP A 457 -16.48 4.73 -6.74
N GLY A 458 -17.50 5.41 -6.21
CA GLY A 458 -18.62 4.78 -5.51
C GLY A 458 -18.25 4.12 -4.17
N VAL A 459 -17.15 4.52 -3.53
CA VAL A 459 -16.71 3.95 -2.25
C VAL A 459 -17.71 4.31 -1.15
N THR A 460 -18.08 3.33 -0.32
CA THR A 460 -18.90 3.54 0.88
C THR A 460 -18.08 3.23 2.13
N ILE A 461 -17.89 4.22 3.00
CA ILE A 461 -17.30 4.05 4.34
C ILE A 461 -18.43 4.27 5.36
N TYR A 462 -18.81 3.22 6.08
CA TYR A 462 -20.03 3.22 6.87
C TYR A 462 -19.82 2.68 8.27
N ASN A 463 -20.23 3.41 9.31
CA ASN A 463 -20.14 2.93 10.69
C ASN A 463 -18.71 2.51 11.09
N VAL A 464 -17.69 3.23 10.62
CA VAL A 464 -16.27 2.93 10.92
C VAL A 464 -15.75 3.82 12.06
N VAL A 465 -14.92 3.25 12.93
CA VAL A 465 -14.05 4.06 13.83
C VAL A 465 -12.67 4.18 13.22
N SER A 466 -12.14 5.38 13.13
CA SER A 466 -10.76 5.64 12.74
C SER A 466 -10.05 6.35 13.89
N HIS A 467 -9.05 5.69 14.47
CA HIS A 467 -8.45 6.08 15.75
C HIS A 467 -6.93 6.24 15.64
N ASN A 468 -6.38 7.34 16.14
CA ASN A 468 -4.93 7.60 16.17
C ASN A 468 -4.30 7.45 14.77
N VAL A 469 -4.79 8.29 13.85
CA VAL A 469 -4.28 8.42 12.48
C VAL A 469 -3.56 9.76 12.35
N TRP A 470 -2.28 9.70 11.99
CA TRP A 470 -1.38 10.86 12.16
C TRP A 470 -1.12 11.66 10.88
N GLN A 471 -1.74 11.30 9.76
CA GLN A 471 -1.84 12.17 8.58
C GLN A 471 -3.29 12.46 8.21
N ARG A 472 -4.04 11.54 7.60
CA ARG A 472 -5.47 11.75 7.29
C ARG A 472 -6.28 10.52 7.61
N HIS A 473 -7.36 10.68 8.38
CA HIS A 473 -8.27 9.55 8.62
C HIS A 473 -8.83 8.98 7.31
N VAL A 474 -9.20 9.85 6.35
CA VAL A 474 -9.52 9.46 4.98
C VAL A 474 -8.75 10.36 4.02
N LYS A 475 -8.01 9.79 3.06
CA LYS A 475 -7.24 10.52 2.05
C LYS A 475 -7.69 10.18 0.64
N GLY A 476 -7.94 11.21 -0.17
CA GLY A 476 -8.01 11.14 -1.63
C GLY A 476 -6.91 12.05 -2.22
N PRO A 477 -5.93 11.54 -2.98
CA PRO A 477 -4.97 12.37 -3.68
C PRO A 477 -5.62 13.09 -4.87
N GLN A 478 -4.89 14.04 -5.45
CA GLN A 478 -5.34 14.78 -6.62
C GLN A 478 -5.44 13.84 -7.81
N VAL A 479 -6.51 13.97 -8.59
CA VAL A 479 -6.64 13.23 -9.85
C VAL A 479 -6.02 14.08 -10.96
N PRO A 480 -5.06 13.55 -11.74
CA PRO A 480 -4.50 14.25 -12.89
C PRO A 480 -5.57 14.56 -13.95
N ASP A 481 -5.41 15.66 -14.67
CA ASP A 481 -6.25 15.94 -15.83
C ASP A 481 -5.93 14.96 -16.97
N GLU A 482 -6.95 14.34 -17.58
CA GLU A 482 -6.82 13.50 -18.78
C GLU A 482 -7.21 14.33 -20.02
N ASP A 483 -6.33 14.39 -21.03
CA ASP A 483 -6.56 15.15 -22.27
C ASP A 483 -6.96 16.63 -22.07
N GLY A 484 -6.54 17.23 -20.95
CA GLY A 484 -6.89 18.59 -20.57
C GLY A 484 -8.32 18.75 -20.04
N GLN A 485 -9.01 17.65 -19.73
CA GLN A 485 -10.27 17.64 -19.00
C GLN A 485 -10.03 17.23 -17.54
N PRO A 486 -10.64 17.92 -16.56
CA PRO A 486 -10.55 17.50 -15.17
C PRO A 486 -11.16 16.12 -14.98
N ALA A 487 -10.42 15.22 -14.35
CA ALA A 487 -10.93 13.93 -13.88
C ALA A 487 -11.38 14.03 -12.42
N PHE A 488 -12.25 13.09 -12.01
CA PHE A 488 -12.94 13.11 -10.73
C PHE A 488 -12.97 11.73 -10.12
N VAL A 489 -13.14 11.70 -8.80
CA VAL A 489 -13.70 10.53 -8.11
C VAL A 489 -15.13 10.80 -7.73
N GLU A 490 -16.02 9.92 -8.17
CA GLU A 490 -17.44 10.15 -8.15
C GLU A 490 -18.15 9.34 -7.05
N ASP A 491 -19.26 9.90 -6.55
CA ASP A 491 -20.31 9.20 -5.81
C ASP A 491 -19.87 8.42 -4.55
N CYS A 492 -18.77 8.82 -3.90
CA CYS A 492 -18.36 8.21 -2.64
C CYS A 492 -19.20 8.72 -1.45
N GLN A 493 -19.42 7.85 -0.47
CA GLN A 493 -20.26 8.09 0.69
C GLN A 493 -19.52 7.76 1.97
N ILE A 494 -19.51 8.68 2.93
CA ILE A 494 -18.90 8.51 4.24
C ILE A 494 -19.94 8.87 5.29
N SER A 495 -20.42 7.87 6.04
CA SER A 495 -21.46 8.15 7.03
C SER A 495 -21.40 7.30 8.29
N HIS A 496 -21.96 7.87 9.37
CA HIS A 496 -22.01 7.24 10.70
C HIS A 496 -20.63 6.86 11.28
N CYS A 497 -19.55 7.46 10.80
CA CYS A 497 -18.20 7.17 11.25
C CYS A 497 -17.78 8.05 12.44
N LEU A 498 -16.79 7.57 13.19
CA LEU A 498 -16.13 8.31 14.27
C LEU A 498 -14.64 8.43 13.99
N PHE A 499 -14.14 9.66 13.87
CA PHE A 499 -12.75 9.99 13.60
C PHE A 499 -12.15 10.69 14.82
N TYR A 500 -11.15 10.08 15.46
CA TYR A 500 -10.54 10.71 16.64
C TYR A 500 -9.08 10.35 16.89
N ASN A 501 -8.39 11.29 17.52
CA ASN A 501 -7.03 11.11 18.05
C ASN A 501 -7.02 11.43 19.54
N ASP A 502 -6.28 10.63 20.32
CA ASP A 502 -6.26 10.77 21.78
C ASP A 502 -5.55 12.05 22.25
N ARG A 503 -4.69 12.60 21.39
CA ARG A 503 -3.85 13.75 21.68
C ARG A 503 -3.46 14.49 20.40
N PRO A 504 -2.94 15.72 20.53
CA PRO A 504 -2.31 16.40 19.40
C PRO A 504 -1.15 15.58 18.82
N LYS A 505 -0.93 15.73 17.51
CA LYS A 505 0.22 15.17 16.78
C LYS A 505 1.53 15.71 17.36
N ARG A 506 2.57 14.88 17.37
CA ARG A 506 3.93 15.23 17.78
C ARG A 506 4.96 14.48 16.93
N ARG A 507 6.23 14.85 17.09
CA ARG A 507 7.37 14.13 16.50
C ARG A 507 7.32 12.64 16.83
N GLY A 508 7.58 11.79 15.84
CA GLY A 508 7.59 10.33 15.95
C GLY A 508 6.25 9.66 15.65
N ASP A 509 5.18 10.43 15.43
CA ASP A 509 3.86 9.88 15.08
C ASP A 509 3.78 9.46 13.61
N GLU A 510 4.48 10.18 12.74
CA GLU A 510 4.39 10.06 11.29
C GLU A 510 5.73 10.47 10.65
N PRO A 511 6.35 9.61 9.83
CA PRO A 511 7.73 9.79 9.39
C PRO A 511 7.93 10.94 8.39
N TRP A 512 6.96 11.25 7.52
CA TRP A 512 7.10 12.33 6.54
C TRP A 512 7.22 13.68 7.23
N GLU A 513 6.41 13.98 8.24
CA GLU A 513 6.53 15.25 8.96
C GLU A 513 7.74 15.28 9.92
N ASP A 514 8.24 14.11 10.36
CA ASP A 514 9.53 14.04 11.05
C ASP A 514 10.70 14.51 10.16
N GLU A 515 10.65 14.15 8.87
CA GLU A 515 11.56 14.61 7.82
C GLU A 515 11.24 16.03 7.33
N ASN A 516 10.00 16.48 7.51
CA ASN A 516 9.49 17.79 7.09
C ASN A 516 9.01 18.65 8.28
N PRO A 517 9.88 18.95 9.27
CA PRO A 517 9.49 19.62 10.50
C PRO A 517 9.03 21.07 10.27
N GLN A 518 9.19 21.64 9.08
CA GLN A 518 8.68 22.97 8.72
C GLN A 518 7.15 23.07 8.82
N PHE A 519 6.42 21.95 8.78
CA PHE A 519 4.97 21.91 9.00
C PHE A 519 4.58 21.86 10.48
N GLN A 520 5.57 21.81 11.39
CA GLN A 520 5.41 21.94 12.84
C GLN A 520 4.48 20.89 13.47
N PHE A 521 4.39 19.68 12.89
CA PHE A 521 3.52 18.61 13.39
C PHE A 521 2.03 18.96 13.32
N ASN A 522 1.65 19.73 12.30
CA ASN A 522 0.27 20.10 12.00
C ASN A 522 -0.27 19.42 10.74
N TYR A 523 0.52 18.57 10.08
CA TYR A 523 0.08 17.84 8.90
C TYR A 523 -0.79 16.64 9.25
N VAL A 524 -1.85 16.89 10.02
CA VAL A 524 -2.89 15.94 10.45
C VAL A 524 -4.28 16.50 10.12
N GLY A 525 -5.25 15.66 9.81
CA GLY A 525 -6.61 16.06 9.45
C GLY A 525 -7.58 14.87 9.43
N GLY A 526 -8.88 15.14 9.27
CA GLY A 526 -9.91 14.10 9.16
C GLY A 526 -9.99 13.54 7.74
N ILE A 527 -11.00 14.00 6.99
CA ILE A 527 -11.15 13.70 5.57
C ILE A 527 -10.41 14.78 4.78
N ASP A 528 -9.46 14.42 3.93
CA ASP A 528 -8.76 15.32 2.99
C ASP A 528 -8.78 14.69 1.60
N VAL A 529 -9.73 15.13 0.78
CA VAL A 529 -9.92 14.60 -0.57
C VAL A 529 -9.92 15.72 -1.60
N MET A 530 -9.49 15.35 -2.80
CA MET A 530 -9.27 16.23 -3.94
C MET A 530 -10.09 15.71 -5.12
N ASN A 531 -10.53 16.59 -6.03
CA ASN A 531 -11.29 16.23 -7.23
C ASN A 531 -12.54 15.37 -6.95
N ALA A 532 -13.16 15.53 -5.79
CA ALA A 532 -14.36 14.78 -5.44
C ALA A 532 -15.56 15.33 -6.20
N ARG A 533 -16.40 14.46 -6.78
CA ARG A 533 -17.66 14.86 -7.40
C ARG A 533 -18.85 14.08 -6.82
N GLY A 534 -19.88 14.79 -6.36
CA GLY A 534 -21.11 14.14 -5.89
C GLY A 534 -20.97 13.39 -4.56
N TRP A 535 -19.88 13.61 -3.82
CA TRP A 535 -19.66 12.89 -2.56
C TRP A 535 -20.68 13.30 -1.50
N ARG A 536 -21.03 12.35 -0.63
CA ARG A 536 -21.88 12.59 0.54
C ARG A 536 -21.13 12.26 1.82
N ILE A 537 -20.95 13.25 2.68
CA ILE A 537 -20.29 13.12 3.97
C ILE A 537 -21.32 13.49 5.04
N SER A 538 -21.90 12.49 5.70
CA SER A 538 -23.03 12.74 6.62
C SER A 538 -23.06 11.93 7.90
N ASN A 539 -23.62 12.52 8.96
CA ASN A 539 -23.81 11.84 10.25
C ASN A 539 -22.50 11.32 10.88
N ASN A 540 -21.36 11.93 10.57
CA ASN A 540 -20.06 11.54 11.13
C ASN A 540 -19.71 12.41 12.34
N VAL A 541 -18.82 11.90 13.18
CA VAL A 541 -18.27 12.63 14.32
C VAL A 541 -16.74 12.72 14.21
N PHE A 542 -16.20 13.91 14.44
CA PHE A 542 -14.76 14.20 14.43
C PHE A 542 -14.36 14.83 15.75
N THR A 543 -13.32 14.33 16.40
CA THR A 543 -12.81 14.95 17.63
C THR A 543 -11.33 14.73 17.90
N GLY A 544 -10.68 15.71 18.53
CA GLY A 544 -9.29 15.59 18.98
C GLY A 544 -8.26 15.61 17.84
N ILE A 545 -8.67 15.89 16.60
CA ILE A 545 -7.79 16.01 15.43
C ILE A 545 -7.07 17.35 15.52
N ARG A 546 -5.88 17.31 16.15
CA ARG A 546 -5.10 18.50 16.50
C ARG A 546 -3.63 18.33 16.16
N GLY A 547 -3.02 19.39 15.67
CA GLY A 547 -1.59 19.52 15.42
C GLY A 547 -0.87 20.05 16.66
N ALA A 548 0.46 20.02 16.64
CA ALA A 548 1.23 20.44 17.81
C ALA A 548 1.07 21.92 18.16
N THR A 549 0.74 22.79 17.19
CA THR A 549 0.56 24.23 17.41
C THR A 549 -0.89 24.69 17.36
N GLY A 550 -1.84 23.77 17.16
CA GLY A 550 -3.25 24.11 17.01
C GLY A 550 -3.64 24.52 15.58
N GLU A 551 -2.84 24.13 14.57
CA GLU A 551 -3.02 24.52 13.17
C GLU A 551 -3.23 23.30 12.24
N ALA A 552 -3.82 22.20 12.75
CA ALA A 552 -4.15 21.04 11.93
C ALA A 552 -5.12 21.35 10.77
N ARG A 553 -5.11 20.47 9.77
CA ARG A 553 -6.04 20.50 8.63
C ARG A 553 -7.47 20.22 9.09
N GLY A 554 -8.43 20.55 8.22
CA GLY A 554 -9.85 20.35 8.48
C GLY A 554 -10.20 18.92 8.90
N GLY A 555 -11.14 18.79 9.83
CA GLY A 555 -11.83 17.53 10.08
C GLY A 555 -12.55 17.04 8.82
N ILE A 556 -13.09 17.97 8.02
CA ILE A 556 -13.51 17.71 6.64
C ILE A 556 -12.85 18.76 5.75
N PHE A 557 -12.06 18.33 4.77
CA PHE A 557 -11.29 19.21 3.91
C PHE A 557 -11.41 18.76 2.46
N LEU A 558 -12.11 19.55 1.65
CA LEU A 558 -12.32 19.28 0.22
C LEU A 558 -11.70 20.40 -0.61
N TRP A 559 -10.93 20.04 -1.63
CA TRP A 559 -10.24 21.01 -2.48
C TRP A 559 -9.89 20.43 -3.85
N HIS A 560 -9.13 21.18 -4.67
CA HIS A 560 -8.73 20.82 -6.03
C HIS A 560 -9.93 20.42 -6.92
N ASN A 561 -10.61 21.42 -7.48
CA ASN A 561 -11.79 21.23 -8.34
C ASN A 561 -12.88 20.29 -7.79
N THR A 562 -13.07 20.21 -6.46
CA THR A 562 -14.18 19.45 -5.88
C THR A 562 -15.52 20.04 -6.35
N THR A 563 -16.48 19.19 -6.71
CA THR A 563 -17.74 19.62 -7.35
C THR A 563 -18.97 18.91 -6.75
N ASP A 564 -20.04 19.64 -6.50
CA ASP A 564 -21.37 19.11 -6.13
C ASP A 564 -21.39 18.13 -4.94
N CYS A 565 -20.50 18.33 -3.96
CA CYS A 565 -20.45 17.50 -2.76
C CYS A 565 -21.40 18.01 -1.66
N LEU A 566 -21.97 17.09 -0.89
CA LEU A 566 -22.86 17.37 0.24
C LEU A 566 -22.21 16.98 1.57
N ILE A 567 -22.04 17.95 2.45
CA ILE A 567 -21.54 17.79 3.82
C ILE A 567 -22.66 18.13 4.79
N GLU A 568 -23.28 17.11 5.42
CA GLU A 568 -24.45 17.36 6.27
C GLU A 568 -24.55 16.57 7.56
N ALA A 569 -25.15 17.16 8.59
CA ALA A 569 -25.44 16.49 9.87
C ALA A 569 -24.19 15.88 10.56
N ASN A 570 -23.00 16.41 10.28
CA ASN A 570 -21.77 16.00 10.97
C ASN A 570 -21.59 16.80 12.27
N VAL A 571 -20.90 16.21 13.24
CA VAL A 571 -20.48 16.87 14.48
C VAL A 571 -18.97 16.91 14.53
N LEU A 572 -18.39 18.10 14.63
CA LEU A 572 -16.95 18.31 14.75
C LEU A 572 -16.70 19.06 16.05
N PHE A 573 -15.90 18.50 16.95
CA PHE A 573 -15.57 19.18 18.21
C PHE A 573 -14.15 18.92 18.69
N ASP A 574 -13.49 19.97 19.19
CA ASP A 574 -12.09 19.89 19.65
C ASP A 574 -11.11 19.42 18.54
N CYS A 575 -11.40 19.79 17.30
CA CYS A 575 -10.44 19.74 16.18
C CYS A 575 -9.84 21.14 15.99
N ASP A 576 -8.65 21.28 15.41
CA ASP A 576 -8.11 22.63 15.18
C ASP A 576 -8.93 23.39 14.11
N SER A 577 -9.21 22.71 13.00
CA SER A 577 -10.06 23.19 11.91
C SER A 577 -11.26 22.26 11.70
N GLY A 578 -12.44 22.83 11.49
CA GLY A 578 -13.68 22.10 11.26
C GLY A 578 -13.86 21.69 9.80
N ILE A 579 -14.75 22.38 9.08
CA ILE A 579 -15.07 22.09 7.68
C ILE A 579 -14.35 23.11 6.78
N CYS A 580 -13.57 22.65 5.81
CA CYS A 580 -12.79 23.47 4.91
C CYS A 580 -13.12 23.15 3.45
N LEU A 581 -13.65 24.14 2.74
CA LEU A 581 -13.76 24.14 1.28
C LEU A 581 -12.61 24.99 0.72
N GLY A 582 -11.56 24.32 0.25
CA GLY A 582 -10.36 24.94 -0.31
C GLY A 582 -9.29 25.34 0.71
N ASN A 583 -8.16 25.85 0.19
CA ASN A 583 -6.95 26.16 0.95
C ASN A 583 -6.04 27.17 0.25
N SER A 584 -5.60 28.19 0.99
CA SER A 584 -4.85 29.35 0.50
C SER A 584 -3.45 29.01 -0.02
N SER A 585 -2.94 27.81 0.26
CA SER A 585 -1.60 27.41 -0.19
C SER A 585 -1.53 27.01 -1.66
N ALA A 586 -2.66 26.72 -2.32
CA ALA A 586 -2.70 26.32 -3.72
C ALA A 586 -2.49 27.56 -4.62
N ARG A 587 -1.32 27.66 -5.26
CA ARG A 587 -0.97 28.81 -6.11
C ARG A 587 -1.49 28.61 -7.53
N GLY A 588 -2.29 29.55 -8.03
CA GLY A 588 -2.70 29.62 -9.44
C GLY A 588 -4.03 28.92 -9.76
N GLU A 589 -4.52 28.05 -8.87
CA GLU A 589 -5.87 27.53 -8.95
C GLU A 589 -6.86 28.55 -8.37
N ARG A 590 -7.90 28.89 -9.12
CA ARG A 590 -8.89 29.89 -8.68
C ARG A 590 -10.16 29.27 -8.10
N ARG A 591 -10.31 27.94 -8.15
CA ARG A 591 -11.54 27.22 -7.80
C ARG A 591 -11.24 25.85 -7.19
N HIS A 592 -11.27 25.78 -5.88
CA HIS A 592 -11.08 24.55 -5.12
C HIS A 592 -12.37 23.75 -4.93
N ALA A 593 -13.50 24.43 -4.76
CA ALA A 593 -14.80 23.80 -4.53
C ALA A 593 -15.90 24.53 -5.31
N ASN A 594 -16.75 23.76 -6.01
CA ASN A 594 -17.80 24.24 -6.88
C ASN A 594 -19.13 23.57 -6.49
N GLY A 595 -20.23 24.32 -6.35
CA GLY A 595 -21.56 23.75 -6.11
C GLY A 595 -21.72 22.95 -4.81
N CYS A 596 -20.74 23.00 -3.90
CA CYS A 596 -20.76 22.19 -2.68
C CYS A 596 -21.74 22.76 -1.65
N ILE A 597 -22.42 21.89 -0.92
CA ILE A 597 -23.40 22.25 0.10
C ILE A 597 -22.91 21.78 1.47
N VAL A 598 -22.75 22.72 2.40
CA VAL A 598 -22.42 22.49 3.81
C VAL A 598 -23.64 22.84 4.64
N ARG A 599 -24.34 21.84 5.21
CA ARG A 599 -25.58 22.11 5.95
C ARG A 599 -25.83 21.30 7.20
N ASN A 600 -26.56 21.88 8.15
CA ASN A 600 -27.01 21.18 9.36
C ASN A 600 -25.87 20.54 10.18
N ASN A 601 -24.64 21.01 10.05
CA ASN A 601 -23.51 20.49 10.83
C ASN A 601 -23.39 21.25 12.16
N PHE A 602 -22.87 20.57 13.18
CA PHE A 602 -22.48 21.16 14.46
C PHE A 602 -20.96 21.23 14.55
N VAL A 603 -20.41 22.44 14.72
CA VAL A 603 -18.96 22.65 14.82
C VAL A 603 -18.66 23.38 16.14
N VAL A 604 -17.88 22.77 17.01
CA VAL A 604 -17.68 23.25 18.39
C VAL A 604 -16.19 23.33 18.71
N ARG A 605 -15.71 24.50 19.13
CA ARG A 605 -14.29 24.71 19.51
C ARG A 605 -13.31 24.24 18.43
N CYS A 606 -13.45 24.82 17.24
CA CYS A 606 -12.50 24.66 16.12
C CYS A 606 -11.79 26.00 15.87
N PRO A 607 -10.73 26.32 16.65
CA PRO A 607 -10.22 27.67 16.80
C PRO A 607 -9.46 28.22 15.59
N GLU A 608 -8.85 27.35 14.77
CA GLU A 608 -8.12 27.78 13.58
C GLU A 608 -9.11 28.27 12.52
N ASN A 609 -10.08 27.43 12.14
CA ASN A 609 -11.25 27.81 11.34
C ASN A 609 -12.39 26.82 11.64
N SER A 610 -13.57 27.30 12.06
CA SER A 610 -14.72 26.39 12.25
C SER A 610 -15.34 25.97 10.93
N ILE A 611 -15.64 26.93 10.05
CA ILE A 611 -15.97 26.69 8.65
C ILE A 611 -15.12 27.62 7.79
N LEU A 612 -14.43 27.09 6.78
CA LEU A 612 -13.61 27.84 5.81
C LEU A 612 -14.20 27.71 4.41
N ALA A 613 -14.33 28.84 3.71
CA ALA A 613 -14.53 28.93 2.28
C ALA A 613 -13.36 29.71 1.65
N ASP A 614 -12.62 29.06 0.75
CA ASP A 614 -11.42 29.58 0.11
C ASP A 614 -11.34 29.14 -1.35
N HIS A 615 -11.42 30.10 -2.29
CA HIS A 615 -11.53 29.81 -3.72
C HIS A 615 -12.74 28.92 -4.05
N THR A 616 -13.93 29.31 -3.60
CA THR A 616 -15.17 28.58 -3.90
C THR A 616 -15.96 29.19 -5.05
N ARG A 617 -16.94 28.43 -5.56
CA ARG A 617 -17.90 28.88 -6.56
C ARG A 617 -19.26 28.23 -6.33
N ASP A 618 -20.32 29.03 -6.35
CA ASP A 618 -21.71 28.56 -6.27
C ASP A 618 -21.96 27.60 -5.09
N CYS A 619 -21.13 27.71 -4.04
CA CYS A 619 -21.23 26.88 -2.85
C CYS A 619 -22.26 27.45 -1.88
N ILE A 620 -22.81 26.61 -1.03
CA ILE A 620 -23.87 27.00 -0.08
C ILE A 620 -23.51 26.51 1.32
N ILE A 621 -23.50 27.41 2.29
CA ILE A 621 -23.31 27.14 3.72
C ILE A 621 -24.59 27.52 4.44
N LEU A 622 -25.41 26.53 4.83
CA LEU A 622 -26.73 26.80 5.42
C LEU A 622 -27.07 26.00 6.68
N HIS A 623 -27.79 26.61 7.63
CA HIS A 623 -28.31 25.92 8.81
C HIS A 623 -27.26 25.23 9.71
N ASN A 624 -25.98 25.59 9.61
CA ASN A 624 -24.96 25.06 10.49
C ASN A 624 -25.01 25.76 11.85
N SER A 625 -24.65 25.03 12.91
CA SER A 625 -24.48 25.56 14.25
C SER A 625 -23.01 25.51 14.65
N VAL A 626 -22.38 26.68 14.71
CA VAL A 626 -21.01 26.86 15.17
C VAL A 626 -21.03 27.44 16.57
N HIS A 627 -20.29 26.84 17.49
CA HIS A 627 -20.19 27.31 18.87
C HIS A 627 -18.74 27.30 19.36
N ASP A 628 -18.16 28.48 19.51
CA ASP A 628 -16.82 28.69 20.06
C ASP A 628 -16.72 30.09 20.69
N PRO A 629 -17.24 30.27 21.92
CA PRO A 629 -17.31 31.58 22.56
C PRO A 629 -15.93 32.13 22.93
N GLU A 630 -14.93 31.25 23.06
CA GLU A 630 -13.54 31.61 23.37
C GLU A 630 -12.67 31.75 22.11
N SER A 631 -13.27 31.72 20.90
CA SER A 631 -12.54 31.77 19.64
C SER A 631 -11.64 32.99 19.54
N ARG A 632 -10.33 32.79 19.70
CA ARG A 632 -9.33 33.88 19.73
C ARG A 632 -9.13 34.53 18.37
N LEU A 633 -9.23 33.74 17.29
CA LEU A 633 -9.06 34.23 15.93
C LEU A 633 -10.35 34.87 15.39
N GLY A 634 -11.51 34.54 15.98
CA GLY A 634 -12.82 34.99 15.51
C GLY A 634 -13.16 34.42 14.13
N ARG A 635 -12.78 33.17 13.88
CA ARG A 635 -12.93 32.46 12.61
C ARG A 635 -14.02 31.38 12.70
N LEU A 636 -15.17 31.74 13.29
CA LEU A 636 -16.36 30.86 13.34
C LEU A 636 -16.87 30.54 11.92
N LEU A 637 -16.73 31.51 11.03
CA LEU A 637 -16.70 31.35 9.60
C LEU A 637 -15.52 32.18 9.11
N ARG A 638 -14.72 31.62 8.20
CA ARG A 638 -13.70 32.35 7.47
C ARG A 638 -13.97 32.23 5.98
N VAL A 639 -14.03 33.35 5.29
CA VAL A 639 -14.16 33.41 3.84
C VAL A 639 -12.98 34.21 3.30
N VAL A 640 -12.17 33.63 2.40
CA VAL A 640 -10.94 34.25 1.87
C VAL A 640 -10.86 34.11 0.35
N HIS A 641 -10.19 35.05 -0.32
CA HIS A 641 -10.01 35.07 -1.78
C HIS A 641 -11.35 35.08 -2.56
N ALA A 642 -11.41 34.50 -3.76
CA ALA A 642 -12.61 34.48 -4.59
C ALA A 642 -13.63 33.42 -4.12
N ASN A 643 -14.90 33.79 -3.98
CA ASN A 643 -16.01 32.94 -3.56
C ASN A 643 -17.29 33.31 -4.35
N ASP A 644 -17.20 33.34 -5.67
CA ASP A 644 -18.28 33.82 -6.54
C ASP A 644 -19.53 32.96 -6.37
N GLY A 645 -20.69 33.59 -6.13
CA GLY A 645 -21.96 32.88 -5.93
C GLY A 645 -22.10 32.19 -4.57
N LEU A 646 -21.17 32.39 -3.62
CA LEU A 646 -21.27 31.80 -2.29
C LEU A 646 -22.50 32.32 -1.53
N ILE A 647 -23.35 31.42 -1.08
CA ILE A 647 -24.49 31.72 -0.21
C ILE A 647 -24.19 31.22 1.19
N VAL A 648 -24.25 32.12 2.18
CA VAL A 648 -24.18 31.78 3.60
C VAL A 648 -25.48 32.21 4.25
N ALA A 649 -26.34 31.25 4.59
CA ALA A 649 -27.69 31.56 5.05
C ALA A 649 -28.16 30.75 6.26
N ASN A 650 -28.91 31.39 7.16
CA ASN A 650 -29.62 30.72 8.26
C ASN A 650 -28.70 29.92 9.22
N ASN A 651 -27.42 30.31 9.34
CA ASN A 651 -26.49 29.67 10.26
C ASN A 651 -26.51 30.33 11.65
N LEU A 652 -26.17 29.56 12.66
CA LEU A 652 -25.91 30.02 14.02
C LEU A 652 -24.39 30.07 14.24
N PHE A 653 -23.83 31.26 14.42
CA PHE A 653 -22.43 31.49 14.79
C PHE A 653 -22.36 32.04 16.22
N SER A 654 -22.33 31.13 17.19
CA SER A 654 -22.28 31.43 18.62
C SER A 654 -20.83 31.65 19.07
N GLY A 655 -20.44 32.92 19.15
CA GLY A 655 -19.14 33.36 19.63
C GLY A 655 -18.81 34.80 19.21
N PRO A 656 -17.53 35.22 19.22
CA PRO A 656 -17.17 36.63 19.15
C PRO A 656 -17.42 37.30 17.79
N ARG A 657 -17.08 36.63 16.68
CA ARG A 657 -17.26 37.17 15.30
C ARG A 657 -17.05 36.09 14.22
N ILE A 658 -17.32 36.47 12.97
CA ILE A 658 -16.88 35.79 11.75
C ILE A 658 -15.84 36.66 11.00
N ALA A 659 -15.08 36.08 10.08
CA ALA A 659 -14.07 36.76 9.26
C ALA A 659 -14.39 36.64 7.76
N ILE A 660 -14.70 37.78 7.12
CA ILE A 660 -14.97 37.85 5.67
C ILE A 660 -13.87 38.68 5.01
N GLU A 661 -12.97 37.99 4.32
CA GLU A 661 -11.74 38.46 3.67
C GLU A 661 -11.78 38.10 2.16
N SER A 662 -12.98 38.14 1.56
CA SER A 662 -13.20 37.73 0.16
C SER A 662 -13.00 38.87 -0.84
N GLU A 663 -12.51 38.54 -2.03
CA GLU A 663 -12.38 39.44 -3.17
C GLU A 663 -13.62 39.46 -4.09
N SER A 664 -14.59 38.56 -3.87
CA SER A 664 -15.76 38.42 -4.74
C SER A 664 -16.82 39.49 -4.50
N SER A 665 -17.39 39.99 -5.59
CA SER A 665 -18.54 40.92 -5.56
C SER A 665 -19.90 40.22 -5.41
N GLU A 666 -19.94 38.90 -5.57
CA GLU A 666 -21.17 38.08 -5.59
C GLU A 666 -21.20 37.09 -4.42
N LEU A 667 -21.30 37.60 -3.18
CA LEU A 667 -21.44 36.80 -1.96
C LEU A 667 -22.70 37.23 -1.21
N THR A 668 -23.52 36.25 -0.80
CA THR A 668 -24.80 36.49 -0.14
C THR A 668 -24.74 36.04 1.33
N MET A 669 -25.03 36.95 2.25
CA MET A 669 -25.14 36.68 3.69
C MET A 669 -26.58 36.96 4.14
N GLU A 670 -27.35 35.94 4.50
CA GLU A 670 -28.76 36.09 4.85
C GLU A 670 -29.13 35.36 6.16
N ASN A 671 -29.90 36.00 7.03
CA ASN A 671 -30.49 35.35 8.22
C ASN A 671 -29.50 34.60 9.14
N ASN A 672 -28.21 34.94 9.14
CA ASN A 672 -27.23 34.34 10.04
C ASN A 672 -27.28 35.03 11.41
N LEU A 673 -27.29 34.25 12.49
CA LEU A 673 -27.18 34.76 13.85
C LEU A 673 -25.71 34.76 14.28
N ILE A 674 -25.10 35.94 14.39
CA ILE A 674 -23.67 36.10 14.72
C ILE A 674 -23.55 36.87 16.04
N ARG A 675 -23.55 36.15 17.16
CA ARG A 675 -23.32 36.70 18.50
C ARG A 675 -23.16 35.56 19.52
N PRO A 676 -22.60 35.82 20.70
CA PRO A 676 -22.66 34.89 21.83
C PRO A 676 -24.11 34.53 22.18
N VAL A 677 -24.43 33.23 22.15
CA VAL A 677 -25.77 32.69 22.47
C VAL A 677 -25.67 31.39 23.26
N GLU A 678 -24.70 31.29 24.16
CA GLU A 678 -24.46 30.15 25.05
C GLU A 678 -25.77 29.70 25.74
N THR A 679 -26.61 30.66 26.13
CA THR A 679 -27.87 30.44 26.84
C THR A 679 -28.98 29.85 25.98
N TYR A 680 -28.79 29.70 24.66
CA TYR A 680 -29.79 29.10 23.77
C TYR A 680 -29.68 27.58 23.77
N PHE A 681 -28.51 27.04 24.13
CA PHE A 681 -28.31 25.62 24.27
C PHE A 681 -28.84 25.17 25.64
N VAL A 682 -29.71 24.16 25.63
CA VAL A 682 -30.25 23.53 26.83
C VAL A 682 -29.73 22.10 26.89
N ASP A 683 -29.45 21.61 28.10
CA ASP A 683 -29.17 20.18 28.32
C ASP A 683 -30.46 19.40 28.00
N PRO A 684 -30.46 18.51 26.99
CA PRO A 684 -31.66 17.82 26.53
C PRO A 684 -32.28 16.85 27.55
#